data_AF-A0A7I8MWG6-F1
#
_entry.id   AF-A0A7I8MWG6-F1
#
_cell.length_a   1.000
_cell.length_b   1.000
_cell.length_c   1.000
_cell.angle_alpha   90.00
_cell.angle_beta   90.00
_cell.angle_gamma   90.00
#
_symmetry.space_group_name_H-M   'P 1'
#
loop_
_entity.id
_entity.type
_entity.pdbx_description
1 polymer ?
#
loop_
_entity_poly.entity_id
_entity_poly.type
_entity_poly.pdbx_seq_one_letter_code
_entity_poly.pdbx_strand_id
1 'polypeptide(L)'
;MNVNFGKIKIIFAALAFTAALVVTGSNAQEVSSKNTESVFSKDSHSQERMIPRNPLKPPDTSSPRATLQSFFTNMDIALGDFQENNVISSEAGYRAYERVLSMLDFSLTPNGDSRITMAKRSLLLLEILNRIELPPESEIPGDEEVEKSGMKRWTIPNTRLTIQRIENGPREGEFLFSARTVERLHRSYLLVKPLPYRRADATNIFEKYTATLESDYYNESVMRNILRPVDAESPRATLDGFLDSVNRAYAIVTETNTALEASPPTITRDEAREAENFAMNLLNRAIATLDLSQTPVSIRDDVGMESVLQLKEILDRLVLPSIERVPDLEMVMSEKERIGRTTSDAVGQIRWRYPNTTIEIVEILEGPQKGRFLFSADTVRSLDQLYRKVRHLPYRRDNSELAREYVSPGISRGLYEYYISTPGILIPQATIWGGLVDSLPGWFDTMIGDQTVWQWIFLGVTISLGMLFLIALHGGLLRRPGELSSSNRNWRRVLFYLIAAGTAIFLYQFVNETITITGTALFVSRISLEMLFWLFLATMVLFLAGALAETIVASPKIDPEGVQASMFRGSFGLFGFFAAVAIFINGLSRLGVSLVPLLTGVGIGGLAIALAARPTIENIIGSFMIFLDKPYQVGQRVNVLGQDGTVESIGLRSTKVRLLTGHLTSIPNEKMAAVEVENIGRRPHIRRRFSITITYDTPPDKINRALEILREILAVPEVPPLQTTDGAENLADTATNETEHDTHPNQAINQPDFPPRIGFDEFNADSLNILVIYWYRPPDYWDYLDHATWINLQIKERFNAEGIDFAFPTQTLHLAGDENRPLDVGQR
;
A
#
# COMPACT_ATOMS: atom_id res chain seq x y z
N MET A 1 -44.07 -20.33 9.93
CA MET A 1 -44.24 -20.95 8.60
C MET A 1 -42.85 -21.36 8.10
N ASN A 2 -42.62 -22.66 7.90
CA ASN A 2 -41.29 -23.25 7.63
C ASN A 2 -40.60 -22.63 6.39
N VAL A 3 -39.47 -21.96 6.59
CA VAL A 3 -38.64 -21.42 5.51
C VAL A 3 -37.66 -22.50 5.06
N ASN A 4 -37.83 -22.92 3.81
CA ASN A 4 -37.06 -23.96 3.14
C ASN A 4 -35.64 -23.44 2.79
N PHE A 5 -34.63 -23.88 3.54
CA PHE A 5 -33.21 -23.50 3.39
C PHE A 5 -32.57 -23.86 2.04
N GLY A 6 -33.26 -24.61 1.16
CA GLY A 6 -32.76 -24.99 -0.16
C GLY A 6 -32.63 -23.83 -1.16
N LYS A 7 -33.39 -22.74 -1.01
CA LYS A 7 -33.37 -21.60 -1.96
C LYS A 7 -32.21 -20.61 -1.75
N ILE A 8 -31.51 -20.69 -0.61
CA ILE A 8 -30.36 -19.80 -0.31
C ILE A 8 -29.06 -20.35 -0.94
N LYS A 9 -28.96 -21.67 -1.18
CA LYS A 9 -27.82 -22.27 -1.90
C LYS A 9 -27.78 -21.95 -3.40
N ILE A 10 -28.94 -21.67 -4.01
CA ILE A 10 -29.04 -21.32 -5.44
C ILE A 10 -28.54 -19.88 -5.70
N ILE A 11 -28.67 -18.98 -4.72
CA ILE A 11 -28.18 -17.60 -4.84
C ILE A 11 -26.65 -17.52 -4.64
N PHE A 12 -26.08 -18.38 -3.78
CA PHE A 12 -24.62 -18.49 -3.63
C PHE A 12 -23.93 -19.23 -4.79
N ALA A 13 -24.62 -20.17 -5.45
CA ALA A 13 -24.09 -20.83 -6.65
C ALA A 13 -24.09 -19.90 -7.89
N ALA A 14 -25.02 -18.96 -7.98
CA ALA A 14 -25.09 -18.00 -9.09
C ALA A 14 -24.00 -16.91 -9.04
N LEU A 15 -23.44 -16.60 -7.86
CA LEU A 15 -22.31 -15.67 -7.70
C LEU A 15 -20.93 -16.33 -7.88
N ALA A 16 -20.85 -17.67 -7.85
CA ALA A 16 -19.62 -18.42 -8.08
C ALA A 16 -19.44 -18.87 -9.54
N PHE A 17 -20.49 -18.78 -10.37
CA PHE A 17 -20.46 -19.25 -11.77
C PHE A 17 -19.96 -18.19 -12.76
N THR A 18 -19.84 -16.92 -12.34
CA THR A 18 -19.29 -15.83 -13.16
C THR A 18 -17.78 -15.62 -13.00
N ALA A 19 -17.12 -16.36 -12.09
CA ALA A 19 -15.68 -16.26 -11.84
C ALA A 19 -14.86 -17.46 -12.36
N ALA A 20 -15.50 -18.44 -13.03
CA ALA A 20 -14.86 -19.72 -13.41
C ALA A 20 -14.87 -20.02 -14.92
N LEU A 21 -14.94 -18.99 -15.78
CA LEU A 21 -14.89 -19.15 -17.25
C LEU A 21 -13.67 -18.49 -17.92
N VAL A 22 -12.60 -18.21 -17.18
CA VAL A 22 -11.35 -17.59 -17.71
C VAL A 22 -10.12 -18.51 -17.60
N VAL A 23 -10.25 -19.75 -17.12
CA VAL A 23 -9.11 -20.66 -17.01
C VAL A 23 -9.49 -22.08 -17.42
N THR A 24 -9.45 -22.37 -18.73
CA THR A 24 -9.15 -23.71 -19.27
C THR A 24 -8.87 -23.59 -20.77
N GLY A 25 -7.65 -23.91 -21.20
CA GLY A 25 -7.35 -24.05 -22.63
C GLY A 25 -5.88 -24.29 -22.94
N SER A 26 -5.39 -25.51 -22.73
CA SER A 26 -4.40 -26.12 -23.64
C SER A 26 -4.23 -27.61 -23.32
N ASN A 27 -4.87 -28.45 -24.14
CA ASN A 27 -4.54 -29.86 -24.28
C ASN A 27 -3.28 -29.97 -25.15
N ALA A 28 -2.20 -30.54 -24.61
CA ALA A 28 -1.06 -30.98 -25.39
C ALA A 28 -1.34 -32.41 -25.90
N GLN A 29 -1.40 -32.58 -27.23
CA GLN A 29 -1.33 -33.89 -27.86
C GLN A 29 0.13 -34.17 -28.26
N GLU A 30 0.67 -35.24 -27.70
CA GLU A 30 1.92 -35.88 -28.11
C GLU A 30 1.79 -36.41 -29.55
N VAL A 31 2.73 -36.03 -30.42
CA VAL A 31 2.94 -36.71 -31.70
C VAL A 31 4.22 -37.53 -31.63
N SER A 32 3.98 -38.83 -31.79
CA SER A 32 4.88 -39.98 -31.76
C SER A 32 6.00 -39.93 -32.81
N SER A 33 7.19 -40.32 -32.37
CA SER A 33 8.33 -40.73 -33.18
C SER A 33 8.08 -42.10 -33.84
N LYS A 34 8.31 -42.23 -35.15
CA LYS A 34 8.67 -43.52 -35.77
C LYS A 34 9.47 -43.35 -37.08
N ASN A 35 10.55 -44.13 -37.12
CA ASN A 35 11.54 -44.37 -38.17
C ASN A 35 10.97 -44.57 -39.60
N THR A 36 11.81 -44.40 -40.64
CA THR A 36 12.43 -45.50 -41.43
C THR A 36 13.40 -44.93 -42.50
N GLU A 37 14.64 -45.44 -42.48
CA GLU A 37 15.56 -45.83 -43.59
C GLU A 37 15.02 -45.74 -45.05
N SER A 38 15.76 -45.58 -46.15
CA SER A 38 17.18 -45.70 -46.55
C SER A 38 17.28 -45.39 -48.08
N VAL A 39 18.49 -45.51 -48.66
CA VAL A 39 18.80 -45.97 -50.05
C VAL A 39 19.27 -44.94 -51.11
N PHE A 40 20.60 -45.01 -51.32
CA PHE A 40 21.41 -45.01 -52.56
C PHE A 40 21.94 -43.75 -53.26
N SER A 41 23.28 -43.72 -53.23
CA SER A 41 24.33 -43.22 -54.14
C SER A 41 24.00 -42.98 -55.63
N LYS A 42 24.59 -41.93 -56.24
CA LYS A 42 25.86 -42.00 -57.02
C LYS A 42 26.27 -40.65 -57.64
N ASP A 43 27.56 -40.38 -57.55
CA ASP A 43 28.47 -39.45 -58.26
C ASP A 43 28.01 -38.76 -59.56
N SER A 44 28.24 -37.45 -59.70
CA SER A 44 29.50 -36.90 -60.26
C SER A 44 29.42 -35.39 -60.63
N HIS A 45 30.45 -34.66 -60.20
CA HIS A 45 31.02 -33.41 -60.74
C HIS A 45 30.20 -32.10 -60.81
N SER A 46 30.37 -31.27 -59.76
CA SER A 46 30.89 -29.89 -59.89
C SER A 46 31.44 -29.40 -58.54
N GLN A 47 32.61 -28.75 -58.57
CA GLN A 47 33.45 -28.46 -57.40
C GLN A 47 32.80 -27.43 -56.43
N GLU A 48 32.52 -27.93 -55.22
CA GLU A 48 32.72 -27.34 -53.88
C GLU A 48 32.48 -25.82 -53.65
N ARG A 49 31.23 -25.44 -53.34
CA ARG A 49 30.95 -24.43 -52.30
C ARG A 49 30.73 -25.17 -50.96
N MET A 50 31.80 -25.68 -50.35
CA MET A 50 31.68 -26.42 -49.09
C MET A 50 31.43 -25.49 -47.91
N ILE A 51 30.30 -25.68 -47.23
CA ILE A 51 30.13 -25.26 -45.84
C ILE A 51 31.24 -25.95 -45.03
N PRO A 52 31.96 -25.25 -44.14
CA PRO A 52 33.01 -25.88 -43.34
C PRO A 52 32.47 -27.12 -42.61
N ARG A 53 33.20 -28.25 -42.70
CA ARG A 53 32.83 -29.54 -42.05
C ARG A 53 32.62 -29.43 -40.53
N ASN A 54 33.14 -28.37 -39.90
CA ASN A 54 32.91 -28.06 -38.50
C ASN A 54 31.72 -27.08 -38.35
N PRO A 55 30.59 -27.52 -37.78
CA PRO A 55 29.37 -26.72 -37.63
C PRO A 55 29.52 -25.50 -36.70
N LEU A 56 30.55 -25.47 -35.85
CA LEU A 56 30.82 -24.40 -34.89
C LEU A 56 31.96 -23.47 -35.32
N LYS A 57 32.54 -23.66 -36.50
CA LYS A 57 33.56 -22.73 -37.01
C LYS A 57 32.88 -21.35 -37.19
N PRO A 58 33.42 -20.23 -36.69
CA PRO A 58 32.90 -18.89 -36.99
C PRO A 58 33.17 -18.49 -38.46
N PRO A 59 32.53 -17.45 -39.00
CA PRO A 59 32.94 -16.90 -40.29
C PRO A 59 34.32 -16.26 -40.21
N ASP A 60 34.99 -16.22 -41.35
CA ASP A 60 36.28 -15.57 -41.43
C ASP A 60 36.07 -14.05 -41.44
N THR A 61 36.51 -13.40 -40.38
CA THR A 61 36.39 -11.96 -40.14
C THR A 61 37.74 -11.33 -39.76
N SER A 62 38.83 -11.98 -40.18
CA SER A 62 40.22 -11.60 -39.94
C SER A 62 40.62 -10.28 -40.60
N SER A 63 39.99 -9.94 -41.74
CA SER A 63 40.22 -8.71 -42.48
C SER A 63 38.95 -8.24 -43.22
N PRO A 64 38.90 -6.98 -43.69
CA PRO A 64 37.80 -6.50 -44.53
C PRO A 64 37.54 -7.37 -45.77
N ARG A 65 38.60 -7.91 -46.41
CA ARG A 65 38.50 -8.85 -47.53
C ARG A 65 37.83 -10.16 -47.09
N ALA A 66 38.30 -10.76 -46.00
CA ALA A 66 37.75 -12.01 -45.47
C ALA A 66 36.27 -11.87 -45.04
N THR A 67 35.92 -10.77 -44.36
CA THR A 67 34.53 -10.50 -43.94
C THR A 67 33.59 -10.36 -45.13
N LEU A 68 34.00 -9.63 -46.18
CA LEU A 68 33.16 -9.43 -47.36
C LEU A 68 32.95 -10.73 -48.15
N GLN A 69 34.00 -11.54 -48.32
CA GLN A 69 33.92 -12.84 -48.98
C GLN A 69 33.07 -13.83 -48.18
N SER A 70 33.27 -13.88 -46.87
CA SER A 70 32.45 -14.69 -45.97
C SER A 70 30.99 -14.27 -46.04
N PHE A 71 30.69 -12.97 -46.10
CA PHE A 71 29.33 -12.46 -46.20
C PHE A 71 28.64 -12.95 -47.48
N PHE A 72 29.25 -12.74 -48.65
CA PHE A 72 28.67 -13.19 -49.93
C PHE A 72 28.52 -14.71 -50.00
N THR A 73 29.53 -15.47 -49.56
CA THR A 73 29.49 -16.94 -49.61
C THR A 73 28.34 -17.49 -48.78
N ASN A 74 28.15 -16.98 -47.56
CA ASN A 74 27.10 -17.47 -46.67
C ASN A 74 25.72 -16.93 -47.07
N MET A 75 25.62 -15.72 -47.63
CA MET A 75 24.38 -15.21 -48.22
C MET A 75 23.94 -16.04 -49.42
N ASP A 76 24.83 -16.40 -50.34
CA ASP A 76 24.48 -17.21 -51.51
C ASP A 76 23.92 -18.59 -51.09
N ILE A 77 24.48 -19.20 -50.05
CA ILE A 77 24.01 -20.49 -49.50
C ILE A 77 22.63 -20.34 -48.82
N ALA A 78 22.48 -19.34 -47.95
CA ALA A 78 21.23 -19.09 -47.24
C ALA A 78 20.08 -18.73 -48.22
N LEU A 79 20.40 -17.98 -49.27
CA LEU A 79 19.44 -17.59 -50.29
C LEU A 79 19.10 -18.71 -51.27
N GLY A 80 20.06 -19.59 -51.59
CA GLY A 80 19.77 -20.79 -52.37
C GLY A 80 18.71 -21.67 -51.70
N ASP A 81 18.87 -21.92 -50.41
CA ASP A 81 17.89 -22.67 -49.61
C ASP A 81 16.52 -21.95 -49.54
N PHE A 82 16.54 -20.64 -49.32
CA PHE A 82 15.31 -19.83 -49.31
C PHE A 82 14.59 -19.82 -50.66
N GLN A 83 15.32 -19.78 -51.78
CA GLN A 83 14.73 -19.80 -53.12
C GLN A 83 14.12 -21.16 -53.48
N GLU A 84 14.71 -22.25 -52.99
CA GLU A 84 14.23 -23.61 -53.24
C GLU A 84 13.02 -23.95 -52.36
N ASN A 85 13.02 -23.54 -51.09
CA ASN A 85 12.06 -23.98 -50.08
C ASN A 85 11.07 -22.91 -49.60
N ASN A 86 11.18 -21.66 -50.09
CA ASN A 86 10.48 -20.46 -49.59
C ASN A 86 10.69 -20.14 -48.08
N VAL A 87 11.49 -20.96 -47.38
CA VAL A 87 11.93 -20.77 -46.00
C VAL A 87 13.34 -21.34 -45.87
N ILE A 88 14.15 -20.81 -44.96
CA ILE A 88 15.47 -21.40 -44.64
C ILE A 88 15.22 -22.59 -43.69
N SER A 89 15.03 -23.78 -44.24
CA SER A 89 14.71 -25.00 -43.49
C SER A 89 15.88 -25.98 -43.41
N SER A 90 16.83 -25.90 -44.34
CA SER A 90 17.97 -26.81 -44.35
C SER A 90 18.96 -26.44 -43.23
N GLU A 91 19.58 -27.44 -42.63
CA GLU A 91 20.63 -27.23 -41.63
C GLU A 91 21.82 -26.43 -42.19
N ALA A 92 22.09 -26.61 -43.49
CA ALA A 92 23.09 -25.88 -44.26
C ALA A 92 22.75 -24.39 -44.40
N GLY A 93 21.53 -24.07 -44.84
CA GLY A 93 21.03 -22.72 -45.01
C GLY A 93 20.92 -21.98 -43.68
N TYR A 94 20.44 -22.64 -42.63
CA TYR A 94 20.33 -22.05 -41.29
C TYR A 94 21.69 -21.64 -40.73
N ARG A 95 22.70 -22.51 -40.83
CA ARG A 95 24.06 -22.20 -40.36
C ARG A 95 24.72 -21.09 -41.16
N ALA A 96 24.55 -21.09 -42.48
CA ALA A 96 25.04 -20.01 -43.33
C ALA A 96 24.40 -18.68 -42.92
N TYR A 97 23.11 -18.68 -42.67
CA TYR A 97 22.38 -17.50 -42.21
C TYR A 97 22.87 -16.97 -40.84
N GLU A 98 23.04 -17.82 -39.83
CA GLU A 98 23.60 -17.40 -38.53
C GLU A 98 25.01 -16.79 -38.67
N ARG A 99 25.84 -17.35 -39.55
CA ARG A 99 27.17 -16.80 -39.86
C ARG A 99 27.07 -15.41 -40.50
N VAL A 100 26.10 -15.17 -41.39
CA VAL A 100 25.83 -13.83 -41.92
C VAL A 100 25.52 -12.84 -40.81
N LEU A 101 24.61 -13.20 -39.89
CA LEU A 101 24.24 -12.28 -38.81
C LEU A 101 25.44 -11.92 -37.94
N SER A 102 26.33 -12.87 -37.69
CA SER A 102 27.54 -12.59 -36.91
C SER A 102 28.46 -11.57 -37.59
N MET A 103 28.46 -11.39 -38.91
CA MET A 103 29.33 -10.42 -39.60
C MET A 103 28.86 -8.96 -39.48
N LEU A 104 27.68 -8.71 -38.89
CA LEU A 104 27.07 -7.40 -38.70
C LEU A 104 27.04 -7.04 -37.20
N ASP A 105 27.39 -5.80 -36.89
CA ASP A 105 27.25 -5.25 -35.54
C ASP A 105 25.89 -4.56 -35.38
N PHE A 106 25.03 -5.11 -34.52
CA PHE A 106 23.66 -4.62 -34.30
C PHE A 106 23.52 -3.67 -33.10
N SER A 107 24.62 -3.31 -32.43
CA SER A 107 24.59 -2.56 -31.16
C SER A 107 23.89 -1.20 -31.23
N LEU A 108 23.90 -0.53 -32.39
CA LEU A 108 23.20 0.73 -32.63
C LEU A 108 21.86 0.55 -33.37
N THR A 109 21.46 -0.68 -33.68
CA THR A 109 20.23 -0.94 -34.44
C THR A 109 19.02 -1.04 -33.51
N PRO A 110 17.96 -0.24 -33.69
CA PRO A 110 16.71 -0.43 -32.94
C PRO A 110 16.16 -1.83 -33.14
N ASN A 111 15.81 -2.52 -32.05
CA ASN A 111 15.46 -3.95 -32.06
C ASN A 111 16.57 -4.84 -32.69
N GLY A 112 17.83 -4.50 -32.49
CA GLY A 112 18.99 -5.20 -33.05
C GLY A 112 19.15 -6.64 -32.58
N ASP A 113 18.44 -7.05 -31.52
CA ASP A 113 18.30 -8.41 -31.01
C ASP A 113 17.22 -9.24 -31.73
N SER A 114 16.33 -8.59 -32.47
CA SER A 114 15.25 -9.25 -33.21
C SER A 114 15.78 -9.95 -34.46
N ARG A 115 15.53 -11.26 -34.58
CA ARG A 115 15.87 -12.04 -35.79
C ARG A 115 15.30 -11.42 -37.07
N ILE A 116 14.11 -10.81 -37.00
CA ILE A 116 13.48 -10.14 -38.15
C ILE A 116 14.26 -8.87 -38.52
N THR A 117 14.64 -8.08 -37.52
CA THR A 117 15.46 -6.89 -37.75
C THR A 117 16.80 -7.28 -38.34
N MET A 118 17.49 -8.28 -37.74
CA MET A 118 18.76 -8.79 -38.25
C MET A 118 18.63 -9.30 -39.69
N ALA A 119 17.56 -10.03 -40.02
CA ALA A 119 17.24 -10.50 -41.37
C ALA A 119 17.07 -9.36 -42.37
N LYS A 120 16.25 -8.36 -42.01
CA LYS A 120 16.01 -7.20 -42.87
C LYS A 120 17.31 -6.44 -43.12
N ARG A 121 18.15 -6.28 -42.10
CA ARG A 121 19.43 -5.57 -42.22
C ARG A 121 20.44 -6.36 -43.06
N SER A 122 20.57 -7.68 -42.88
CA SER A 122 21.47 -8.48 -43.71
C SER A 122 21.05 -8.50 -45.18
N LEU A 123 19.75 -8.60 -45.46
CA LEU A 123 19.21 -8.50 -46.82
C LEU A 123 19.41 -7.11 -47.43
N LEU A 124 19.16 -6.03 -46.69
CA LEU A 124 19.42 -4.67 -47.16
C LEU A 124 20.89 -4.46 -47.51
N LEU A 125 21.81 -4.98 -46.69
CA LEU A 125 23.24 -4.93 -46.99
C LEU A 125 23.56 -5.64 -48.31
N LEU A 126 23.04 -6.86 -48.51
CA LEU A 126 23.24 -7.59 -49.76
C LEU A 126 22.70 -6.81 -50.97
N GLU A 127 21.49 -6.26 -50.86
CA GLU A 127 20.86 -5.46 -51.93
C GLU A 127 21.71 -4.23 -52.29
N ILE A 128 22.31 -3.58 -51.31
CA ILE A 128 23.21 -2.45 -51.55
C ILE A 128 24.48 -2.91 -52.25
N LEU A 129 25.13 -3.95 -51.71
CA LEU A 129 26.38 -4.46 -52.25
C LEU A 129 26.25 -4.98 -53.69
N ASN A 130 25.07 -5.49 -54.08
CA ASN A 130 24.79 -5.93 -55.45
C ASN A 130 24.55 -4.79 -56.46
N ARG A 131 24.46 -3.53 -56.01
CA ARG A 131 24.19 -2.35 -56.86
C ARG A 131 25.32 -1.32 -56.91
N ILE A 132 26.22 -1.33 -55.92
CA ILE A 132 27.38 -0.43 -55.87
C ILE A 132 28.59 -1.03 -56.59
N GLU A 133 29.55 -0.17 -56.95
CA GLU A 133 30.84 -0.62 -57.46
C GLU A 133 31.73 -1.05 -56.30
N LEU A 134 32.13 -2.32 -56.29
CA LEU A 134 33.12 -2.84 -55.36
C LEU A 134 34.50 -2.78 -56.02
N PRO A 135 35.56 -2.38 -55.28
CA PRO A 135 36.91 -2.41 -55.81
C PRO A 135 37.35 -3.85 -56.12
N PRO A 136 38.33 -4.06 -57.02
CA PRO A 136 38.93 -5.36 -57.26
C PRO A 136 39.39 -6.02 -55.95
N GLU A 137 39.31 -7.34 -55.87
CA GLU A 137 39.64 -8.09 -54.65
C GLU A 137 41.05 -7.78 -54.12
N SER A 138 42.02 -7.56 -55.02
CA SER A 138 43.39 -7.17 -54.70
C SER A 138 43.51 -5.80 -54.02
N GLU A 139 42.51 -4.93 -54.15
CA GLU A 139 42.49 -3.58 -53.55
C GLU A 139 41.73 -3.52 -52.22
N ILE A 140 40.97 -4.58 -51.88
CA ILE A 140 40.32 -4.70 -50.57
C ILE A 140 41.37 -5.18 -49.57
N PRO A 141 41.60 -4.54 -48.41
CA PRO A 141 42.62 -4.97 -47.46
C PRO A 141 42.38 -6.40 -46.93
N GLY A 142 43.37 -7.28 -47.10
CA GLY A 142 43.39 -8.63 -46.53
C GLY A 142 44.28 -8.75 -45.30
N ASP A 143 44.49 -9.98 -44.85
CA ASP A 143 45.12 -10.27 -43.56
C ASP A 143 46.55 -9.73 -43.47
N GLU A 144 47.36 -9.93 -44.52
CA GLU A 144 48.72 -9.40 -44.58
C GLU A 144 48.77 -7.87 -44.57
N GLU A 145 47.85 -7.20 -45.29
CA GLU A 145 47.80 -5.74 -45.33
C GLU A 145 47.31 -5.16 -43.99
N VAL A 146 46.37 -5.82 -43.33
CA VAL A 146 45.87 -5.45 -42.00
C VAL A 146 46.96 -5.60 -40.94
N GLU A 147 47.74 -6.68 -40.97
CA GLU A 147 48.84 -6.94 -40.04
C GLU A 147 49.98 -5.93 -40.22
N LYS A 148 50.34 -5.60 -41.47
CA LYS A 148 51.40 -4.62 -41.78
C LYS A 148 51.01 -3.18 -41.44
N SER A 149 49.74 -2.80 -41.58
CA SER A 149 49.27 -1.41 -41.42
C SER A 149 48.61 -1.10 -40.07
N GLY A 150 48.31 -2.12 -39.25
CA GLY A 150 47.57 -1.94 -38.01
C GLY A 150 46.15 -1.40 -38.21
N MET A 151 45.56 -1.67 -39.38
CA MET A 151 44.29 -1.08 -39.82
C MET A 151 43.16 -1.40 -38.83
N LYS A 152 42.42 -0.38 -38.40
CA LYS A 152 41.27 -0.54 -37.51
C LYS A 152 39.92 -0.37 -38.21
N ARG A 153 39.90 0.31 -39.35
CA ARG A 153 38.68 0.62 -40.10
C ARG A 153 39.00 0.71 -41.58
N TRP A 154 38.15 0.08 -42.39
CA TRP A 154 38.13 0.22 -43.83
C TRP A 154 36.76 0.71 -44.29
N THR A 155 36.77 1.60 -45.29
CA THR A 155 35.54 2.15 -45.90
C THR A 155 35.50 1.70 -47.34
N ILE A 156 34.39 1.13 -47.78
CA ILE A 156 34.21 0.77 -49.19
C ILE A 156 34.32 2.08 -50.01
N PRO A 157 35.22 2.16 -51.01
CA PRO A 157 35.47 3.38 -51.78
C PRO A 157 34.17 4.01 -52.32
N ASN A 158 34.11 5.34 -52.28
CA ASN A 158 32.93 6.12 -52.71
C ASN A 158 31.63 5.83 -51.94
N THR A 159 31.70 5.20 -50.77
CA THR A 159 30.55 4.97 -49.89
C THR A 159 30.83 5.39 -48.45
N ARG A 160 29.81 5.31 -47.60
CA ARG A 160 29.95 5.42 -46.13
C ARG A 160 29.86 4.06 -45.43
N LEU A 161 29.95 2.96 -46.18
CA LEU A 161 29.87 1.61 -45.63
C LEU A 161 31.24 1.24 -45.06
N THR A 162 31.29 1.07 -43.74
CA THR A 162 32.53 0.77 -43.02
C THR A 162 32.53 -0.63 -42.43
N ILE A 163 33.66 -1.32 -42.59
CA ILE A 163 34.03 -2.52 -41.85
C ILE A 163 35.07 -2.09 -40.81
N GLN A 164 34.85 -2.42 -39.54
CA GLN A 164 35.65 -1.96 -38.43
C GLN A 164 36.05 -3.13 -37.53
N ARG A 165 37.29 -3.07 -37.03
CA ARG A 165 37.82 -3.99 -36.02
C ARG A 165 37.18 -3.70 -34.67
N ILE A 166 36.62 -4.72 -34.03
CA ILE A 166 36.06 -4.63 -32.69
C ILE A 166 37.21 -4.49 -31.68
N GLU A 167 37.18 -3.42 -30.89
CA GLU A 167 38.28 -3.06 -29.98
C GLU A 167 38.14 -3.63 -28.56
N ASN A 168 36.93 -4.02 -28.15
CA ASN A 168 36.67 -4.50 -26.78
C ASN A 168 35.58 -5.58 -26.79
N GLY A 169 35.68 -6.52 -25.83
CA GLY A 169 34.65 -7.52 -25.56
C GLY A 169 34.93 -8.91 -26.17
N PRO A 170 33.98 -9.85 -26.10
CA PRO A 170 34.20 -11.25 -26.49
C PRO A 170 34.49 -11.47 -27.99
N ARG A 171 34.33 -10.43 -28.81
CA ARG A 171 34.61 -10.42 -30.25
C ARG A 171 35.78 -9.51 -30.62
N GLU A 172 36.59 -9.12 -29.64
CA GLU A 172 37.76 -8.26 -29.85
C GLU A 172 38.67 -8.86 -30.93
N GLY A 173 39.07 -8.01 -31.87
CA GLY A 173 39.94 -8.39 -32.99
C GLY A 173 39.21 -8.70 -34.30
N GLU A 174 37.91 -8.98 -34.29
CA GLU A 174 37.12 -9.28 -35.50
C GLU A 174 36.77 -8.03 -36.31
N PHE A 175 36.76 -8.13 -37.64
CA PHE A 175 36.32 -7.07 -38.56
C PHE A 175 34.86 -7.28 -38.97
N LEU A 176 33.97 -6.42 -38.48
CA LEU A 176 32.53 -6.51 -38.74
C LEU A 176 32.02 -5.29 -39.50
N PHE A 177 30.91 -5.43 -40.22
CA PHE A 177 30.18 -4.25 -40.69
C PHE A 177 29.76 -3.44 -39.46
N SER A 178 30.30 -2.23 -39.35
CA SER A 178 30.22 -1.45 -38.11
C SER A 178 28.77 -1.16 -37.72
N ALA A 179 28.50 -0.94 -36.43
CA ALA A 179 27.17 -0.61 -35.94
C ALA A 179 26.50 0.53 -36.72
N ARG A 180 27.28 1.57 -37.07
CA ARG A 180 26.84 2.70 -37.89
C ARG A 180 26.54 2.32 -39.34
N THR A 181 27.25 1.35 -39.91
CA THR A 181 26.93 0.81 -41.23
C THR A 181 25.56 0.13 -41.19
N VAL A 182 25.36 -0.77 -40.22
CA VAL A 182 24.16 -1.60 -40.07
C VAL A 182 22.92 -0.76 -39.79
N GLU A 183 23.03 0.22 -38.88
CA GLU A 183 21.98 1.17 -38.52
C GLU A 183 21.50 1.97 -39.74
N ARG A 184 22.41 2.36 -40.65
CA ARG A 184 22.11 3.19 -41.83
C ARG A 184 21.74 2.41 -43.10
N LEU A 185 21.75 1.07 -43.09
CA LEU A 185 21.52 0.27 -44.29
C LEU A 185 20.21 0.61 -45.01
N HIS A 186 19.14 0.86 -44.27
CA HIS A 186 17.86 1.22 -44.89
C HIS A 186 17.97 2.49 -45.75
N ARG A 187 18.66 3.53 -45.26
CA ARG A 187 18.90 4.77 -46.01
C ARG A 187 19.82 4.54 -47.20
N SER A 188 20.90 3.80 -47.00
CA SER A 188 21.84 3.47 -48.08
C SER A 188 21.16 2.70 -49.20
N TYR A 189 20.26 1.77 -48.87
CA TYR A 189 19.46 1.02 -49.83
C TYR A 189 18.57 1.92 -50.66
N LEU A 190 17.84 2.86 -50.06
CA LEU A 190 16.97 3.79 -50.80
C LEU A 190 17.73 4.62 -51.83
N LEU A 191 18.99 4.99 -51.55
CA LEU A 191 19.82 5.75 -52.48
C LEU A 191 20.28 4.92 -53.68
N VAL A 192 20.53 3.62 -53.48
CA VAL A 192 21.03 2.73 -54.54
C VAL A 192 19.92 1.95 -55.22
N LYS A 193 18.72 1.87 -54.64
CA LYS A 193 17.56 1.14 -55.17
C LYS A 193 17.25 1.43 -56.65
N PRO A 194 17.34 2.69 -57.14
CA PRO A 194 17.10 2.98 -58.56
C PRO A 194 18.18 2.46 -59.51
N LEU A 195 19.35 2.04 -59.00
CA LEU A 195 20.45 1.53 -59.82
C LEU A 195 20.17 0.07 -60.25
N PRO A 196 20.57 -0.32 -61.47
CA PRO A 196 20.47 -1.71 -61.90
C PRO A 196 21.38 -2.61 -61.07
N TYR A 197 20.99 -3.88 -60.91
CA TYR A 197 21.88 -4.89 -60.35
C TYR A 197 23.12 -5.06 -61.23
N ARG A 198 24.29 -5.14 -60.60
CA ARG A 198 25.55 -5.40 -61.29
C ARG A 198 25.84 -6.90 -61.43
N ARG A 199 25.24 -7.73 -60.57
CA ARG A 199 25.27 -9.19 -60.64
C ARG A 199 24.06 -9.70 -61.44
N ALA A 200 24.31 -10.50 -62.47
CA ALA A 200 23.27 -10.98 -63.40
C ALA A 200 22.29 -12.00 -62.76
N ASP A 201 22.69 -12.62 -61.65
CA ASP A 201 21.95 -13.58 -60.84
C ASP A 201 21.22 -12.93 -59.63
N ALA A 202 21.43 -11.63 -59.40
CA ALA A 202 20.79 -10.93 -58.29
C ALA A 202 19.31 -10.62 -58.59
N THR A 203 18.44 -10.99 -57.66
CA THR A 203 16.99 -10.72 -57.71
C THR A 203 16.57 -9.87 -56.50
N ASN A 204 15.39 -9.25 -56.57
CA ASN A 204 14.85 -8.39 -55.52
C ASN A 204 14.27 -9.20 -54.35
N ILE A 205 15.19 -9.84 -53.64
CA ILE A 205 14.89 -10.77 -52.55
C ILE A 205 14.41 -10.00 -51.33
N PHE A 206 14.92 -8.79 -51.08
CA PHE A 206 14.47 -7.98 -49.96
C PHE A 206 12.99 -7.59 -50.05
N GLU A 207 12.51 -7.14 -51.22
CA GLU A 207 11.08 -6.84 -51.38
C GLU A 207 10.22 -8.10 -51.37
N LYS A 208 10.69 -9.21 -51.98
CA LYS A 208 10.01 -10.50 -51.93
C LYS A 208 9.84 -10.98 -50.48
N TYR A 209 10.91 -10.96 -49.69
CA TYR A 209 10.92 -11.35 -48.27
C TYR A 209 10.04 -10.43 -47.40
N THR A 210 10.04 -9.13 -47.68
CA THR A 210 9.19 -8.18 -46.95
C THR A 210 7.72 -8.40 -47.24
N ALA A 211 7.36 -8.72 -48.50
CA ALA A 211 5.98 -9.05 -48.88
C ALA A 211 5.49 -10.38 -48.28
N THR A 212 6.35 -11.40 -48.12
CA THR A 212 5.97 -12.67 -47.49
C THR A 212 5.80 -12.55 -45.96
N LEU A 213 6.55 -11.68 -45.30
CA LEU A 213 6.45 -11.45 -43.85
C LEU A 213 5.13 -10.79 -43.43
N GLU A 214 4.39 -10.18 -44.35
CA GLU A 214 3.09 -9.58 -44.08
C GLU A 214 1.97 -10.63 -43.90
N SER A 215 2.16 -11.91 -44.26
CA SER A 215 1.09 -12.94 -44.11
C SER A 215 1.28 -14.01 -43.02
N ASP A 216 2.50 -14.49 -42.71
CA ASP A 216 2.63 -15.84 -42.09
C ASP A 216 3.29 -15.95 -40.69
N TYR A 217 3.74 -14.89 -40.02
CA TYR A 217 4.56 -15.01 -38.78
C TYR A 217 3.92 -14.49 -37.49
N TYR A 218 2.68 -14.91 -37.23
CA TYR A 218 1.84 -14.40 -36.14
C TYR A 218 2.13 -14.98 -34.72
N ASN A 219 2.99 -15.99 -34.50
CA ASN A 219 2.95 -16.73 -33.22
C ASN A 219 4.17 -16.65 -32.26
N GLU A 220 5.44 -16.61 -32.71
CA GLU A 220 6.58 -16.65 -31.76
C GLU A 220 7.18 -15.25 -31.43
N SER A 221 7.17 -14.33 -32.40
CA SER A 221 7.56 -12.93 -32.19
C SER A 221 6.52 -12.15 -31.39
N VAL A 222 5.28 -12.61 -31.41
CA VAL A 222 4.14 -12.02 -30.70
C VAL A 222 4.32 -12.16 -29.19
N MET A 223 4.69 -13.33 -28.66
CA MET A 223 4.92 -13.50 -27.22
C MET A 223 6.09 -12.65 -26.67
N ARG A 224 7.18 -12.52 -27.44
CA ARG A 224 8.31 -11.64 -27.05
C ARG A 224 7.98 -10.16 -27.19
N ASN A 225 7.14 -9.76 -28.15
CA ASN A 225 6.73 -8.37 -28.34
C ASN A 225 5.60 -7.92 -27.40
N ILE A 226 4.78 -8.85 -26.87
CA ILE A 226 3.68 -8.55 -25.93
C ILE A 226 4.22 -8.05 -24.58
N LEU A 227 5.30 -8.66 -24.07
CA LEU A 227 5.87 -8.33 -22.77
C LEU A 227 7.02 -7.31 -22.83
N ARG A 228 7.48 -6.94 -24.04
CA ARG A 228 8.57 -5.97 -24.18
C ARG A 228 8.02 -4.55 -23.95
N PRO A 229 8.46 -3.84 -22.89
CA PRO A 229 8.09 -2.46 -22.69
C PRO A 229 8.55 -1.63 -23.90
N VAL A 230 7.82 -0.56 -24.22
CA VAL A 230 8.28 0.37 -25.26
C VAL A 230 9.63 0.93 -24.82
N ASP A 231 10.61 0.84 -25.72
CA ASP A 231 11.90 1.48 -25.55
C ASP A 231 11.66 2.99 -25.41
N ALA A 232 12.01 3.51 -24.24
CA ALA A 232 11.81 4.91 -23.86
C ALA A 232 13.12 5.50 -23.33
N GLU A 233 14.26 5.01 -23.83
CA GLU A 233 15.59 5.48 -23.41
C GLU A 233 15.98 6.82 -24.07
N SER A 234 15.25 7.23 -25.11
CA SER A 234 15.44 8.53 -25.79
C SER A 234 14.13 9.03 -26.40
N PRO A 235 14.00 10.35 -26.68
CA PRO A 235 12.84 10.89 -27.38
C PRO A 235 12.53 10.19 -28.71
N ARG A 236 13.58 9.77 -29.44
CA ARG A 236 13.43 9.01 -30.70
C ARG A 236 12.82 7.64 -30.44
N ALA A 237 13.36 6.87 -29.50
CA ALA A 237 12.84 5.54 -29.16
C ALA A 237 11.37 5.59 -28.70
N THR A 238 11.02 6.58 -27.86
CA THR A 238 9.65 6.80 -27.40
C THR A 238 8.69 7.10 -28.55
N LEU A 239 9.07 8.01 -29.46
CA LEU A 239 8.24 8.38 -30.61
C LEU A 239 8.08 7.20 -31.58
N ASP A 240 9.17 6.50 -31.90
CA ASP A 240 9.15 5.34 -32.80
C ASP A 240 8.28 4.21 -32.23
N GLY A 241 8.47 3.89 -30.94
CA GLY A 241 7.71 2.85 -30.26
C GLY A 241 6.23 3.18 -30.11
N PHE A 242 5.89 4.45 -29.88
CA PHE A 242 4.51 4.94 -29.92
C PHE A 242 3.88 4.72 -31.30
N LEU A 243 4.53 5.21 -32.36
CA LEU A 243 4.00 5.13 -33.72
C LEU A 243 3.86 3.67 -34.22
N ASP A 244 4.84 2.81 -33.96
CA ASP A 244 4.78 1.37 -34.31
C ASP A 244 3.59 0.69 -33.63
N SER A 245 3.44 0.93 -32.32
CA SER A 245 2.41 0.27 -31.52
C SER A 245 1.00 0.62 -32.00
N VAL A 246 0.71 1.91 -32.22
CA VAL A 246 -0.61 2.35 -32.69
C VAL A 246 -0.89 1.91 -34.13
N ASN A 247 0.11 1.92 -35.01
CA ASN A 247 -0.07 1.50 -36.39
C ASN A 247 -0.36 0.02 -36.54
N ARG A 248 0.30 -0.83 -35.75
CA ARG A 248 0.02 -2.25 -35.72
C ARG A 248 -1.36 -2.54 -35.14
N ALA A 249 -1.74 -1.86 -34.05
CA ALA A 249 -3.08 -1.96 -33.49
C ALA A 249 -4.15 -1.57 -34.53
N TYR A 250 -3.94 -0.47 -35.26
CA TYR A 250 -4.82 -0.04 -36.34
C TYR A 250 -4.99 -1.09 -37.44
N ALA A 251 -3.88 -1.68 -37.91
CA ALA A 251 -3.91 -2.71 -38.94
C ALA A 251 -4.75 -3.91 -38.48
N ILE A 252 -4.51 -4.41 -37.26
CA ILE A 252 -5.25 -5.53 -36.67
C ILE A 252 -6.75 -5.21 -36.59
N VAL A 253 -7.11 -4.04 -36.04
CA VAL A 253 -8.53 -3.64 -35.91
C VAL A 253 -9.20 -3.56 -37.27
N THR A 254 -8.53 -2.96 -38.26
CA THR A 254 -9.08 -2.78 -39.61
C THR A 254 -9.25 -4.12 -40.33
N GLU A 255 -8.24 -4.99 -40.29
CA GLU A 255 -8.27 -6.33 -40.89
C GLU A 255 -9.34 -7.21 -40.24
N THR A 256 -9.44 -7.17 -38.91
CA THR A 256 -10.41 -7.99 -38.15
C THR A 256 -11.85 -7.55 -38.43
N ASN A 257 -12.13 -6.24 -38.45
CA ASN A 257 -13.46 -5.75 -38.81
C ASN A 257 -13.82 -6.12 -40.26
N THR A 258 -12.88 -5.95 -41.19
CA THR A 258 -13.09 -6.33 -42.60
C THR A 258 -13.40 -7.83 -42.73
N ALA A 259 -12.70 -8.68 -41.96
CA ALA A 259 -12.91 -10.12 -41.92
C ALA A 259 -14.27 -10.52 -41.31
N LEU A 260 -14.76 -9.78 -40.31
CA LEU A 260 -16.08 -10.00 -39.69
C LEU A 260 -17.23 -9.52 -40.59
N GLU A 261 -17.03 -8.43 -41.33
CA GLU A 261 -18.03 -7.85 -42.24
C GLU A 261 -18.15 -8.61 -43.57
N ALA A 262 -17.17 -9.46 -43.90
CA ALA A 262 -17.24 -10.34 -45.06
C ALA A 262 -18.50 -11.22 -45.04
N SER A 263 -19.06 -11.53 -46.20
CA SER A 263 -20.25 -12.37 -46.33
C SER A 263 -19.94 -13.63 -47.14
N PRO A 264 -19.75 -14.81 -46.49
CA PRO A 264 -19.80 -15.05 -45.05
C PRO A 264 -18.55 -14.52 -44.29
N PRO A 265 -18.63 -14.31 -42.97
CA PRO A 265 -17.48 -13.86 -42.17
C PRO A 265 -16.31 -14.83 -42.29
N THR A 266 -15.10 -14.30 -42.48
CA THR A 266 -13.90 -15.13 -42.66
C THR A 266 -13.27 -15.55 -41.33
N ILE A 267 -13.66 -14.92 -40.23
CA ILE A 267 -13.23 -15.25 -38.86
C ILE A 267 -14.43 -15.35 -37.91
N THR A 268 -14.24 -16.05 -36.80
CA THR A 268 -15.22 -16.19 -35.72
C THR A 268 -15.18 -15.01 -34.75
N ARG A 269 -16.22 -14.85 -33.94
CA ARG A 269 -16.25 -13.82 -32.87
C ARG A 269 -15.18 -14.04 -31.79
N ASP A 270 -14.80 -15.29 -31.53
CA ASP A 270 -13.76 -15.59 -30.53
C ASP A 270 -12.37 -15.25 -31.06
N GLU A 271 -12.07 -15.56 -32.34
CA GLU A 271 -10.85 -15.11 -33.01
C GLU A 271 -10.77 -13.57 -33.07
N ALA A 272 -11.90 -12.90 -33.29
CA ALA A 272 -11.95 -11.44 -33.25
C ALA A 272 -11.67 -10.85 -31.85
N ARG A 273 -12.10 -11.52 -30.78
CA ARG A 273 -11.76 -11.12 -29.39
C ARG A 273 -10.27 -11.31 -29.11
N GLU A 274 -9.66 -12.38 -29.62
CA GLU A 274 -8.21 -12.58 -29.49
C GLU A 274 -7.43 -11.48 -30.21
N ALA A 275 -7.86 -11.11 -31.43
CA ALA A 275 -7.30 -9.99 -32.17
C ALA A 275 -7.51 -8.64 -31.45
N GLU A 276 -8.68 -8.40 -30.86
CA GLU A 276 -8.98 -7.21 -30.04
C GLU A 276 -8.01 -7.11 -28.86
N ASN A 277 -7.84 -8.20 -28.10
CA ASN A 277 -6.90 -8.26 -26.98
C ASN A 277 -5.46 -7.96 -27.43
N PHE A 278 -5.07 -8.45 -28.60
CA PHE A 278 -3.74 -8.19 -29.15
C PHE A 278 -3.56 -6.71 -29.55
N ALA A 279 -4.55 -6.10 -30.21
CA ALA A 279 -4.58 -4.67 -30.50
C ALA A 279 -4.53 -3.83 -29.21
N MET A 280 -5.26 -4.24 -28.17
CA MET A 280 -5.26 -3.58 -26.87
C MET A 280 -3.91 -3.64 -26.17
N ASN A 281 -3.19 -4.76 -26.24
CA ASN A 281 -1.83 -4.85 -25.70
C ASN A 281 -0.86 -3.88 -26.41
N LEU A 282 -1.01 -3.70 -27.72
CA LEU A 282 -0.23 -2.72 -28.48
C LEU A 282 -0.61 -1.28 -28.09
N LEU A 283 -1.90 -0.97 -27.90
CA LEU A 283 -2.30 0.35 -27.42
C LEU A 283 -1.81 0.60 -25.99
N ASN A 284 -1.85 -0.39 -25.09
CA ASN A 284 -1.26 -0.29 -23.75
C ASN A 284 0.25 -0.01 -23.79
N ARG A 285 0.98 -0.58 -24.76
CA ARG A 285 2.39 -0.24 -25.04
C ARG A 285 2.53 1.24 -25.42
N ALA A 286 1.66 1.76 -26.28
CA ALA A 286 1.64 3.19 -26.60
C ALA A 286 1.27 4.08 -25.40
N ILE A 287 0.30 3.67 -24.57
CA ILE A 287 -0.08 4.38 -23.33
C ILE A 287 1.13 4.50 -22.40
N ALA A 288 1.99 3.47 -22.34
CA ALA A 288 3.21 3.47 -21.53
C ALA A 288 4.28 4.48 -21.98
N THR A 289 4.06 5.22 -23.08
CA THR A 289 4.88 6.34 -23.53
C THR A 289 4.36 7.71 -23.05
N LEU A 290 3.20 7.75 -22.38
CA LEU A 290 2.57 8.97 -21.88
C LEU A 290 2.82 9.14 -20.38
N ASP A 291 3.10 10.38 -19.96
CA ASP A 291 3.13 10.74 -18.54
C ASP A 291 1.72 11.02 -18.01
N LEU A 292 1.13 9.99 -17.41
CA LEU A 292 -0.20 10.04 -16.79
C LEU A 292 -0.14 10.32 -15.27
N SER A 293 0.98 10.83 -14.76
CA SER A 293 1.17 11.09 -13.32
C SER A 293 0.17 12.09 -12.75
N GLN A 294 -0.26 13.06 -13.58
CA GLN A 294 -1.24 14.09 -13.21
C GLN A 294 -2.70 13.66 -13.48
N THR A 295 -2.91 12.44 -14.00
CA THR A 295 -4.23 11.87 -14.24
C THR A 295 -4.65 11.02 -13.03
N PRO A 296 -5.86 11.22 -12.48
CA PRO A 296 -6.39 10.40 -11.39
C PRO A 296 -6.34 8.92 -11.75
N VAL A 297 -5.96 8.07 -10.78
CA VAL A 297 -5.82 6.62 -10.98
C VAL A 297 -7.13 6.01 -11.49
N SER A 298 -8.25 6.53 -10.99
CA SER A 298 -9.59 6.09 -11.36
C SER A 298 -9.94 6.28 -12.83
N ILE A 299 -9.27 7.13 -13.62
CA ILE A 299 -9.59 7.36 -15.04
C ILE A 299 -8.40 7.16 -15.98
N ARG A 300 -7.29 6.66 -15.43
CA ARG A 300 -5.99 6.71 -16.09
C ARG A 300 -5.93 5.91 -17.39
N ASP A 301 -6.54 4.73 -17.40
CA ASP A 301 -6.50 3.83 -18.56
C ASP A 301 -7.29 4.42 -19.73
N ASP A 302 -8.50 4.92 -19.50
CA ASP A 302 -9.35 5.52 -20.54
C ASP A 302 -8.75 6.82 -21.07
N VAL A 303 -8.29 7.71 -20.18
CA VAL A 303 -7.61 8.95 -20.59
C VAL A 303 -6.34 8.62 -21.36
N GLY A 304 -5.62 7.58 -20.95
CA GLY A 304 -4.45 7.06 -21.66
C GLY A 304 -4.81 6.63 -23.08
N MET A 305 -5.86 5.81 -23.23
CA MET A 305 -6.34 5.35 -24.54
C MET A 305 -6.74 6.53 -25.44
N GLU A 306 -7.59 7.43 -24.93
CA GLU A 306 -8.06 8.59 -25.67
C GLU A 306 -6.88 9.47 -26.11
N SER A 307 -5.92 9.69 -25.21
CA SER A 307 -4.70 10.46 -25.48
C SER A 307 -3.83 9.82 -26.56
N VAL A 308 -3.66 8.50 -26.54
CA VAL A 308 -2.90 7.78 -27.58
C VAL A 308 -3.54 7.98 -28.95
N LEU A 309 -4.87 7.80 -29.04
CA LEU A 309 -5.59 7.92 -30.31
C LEU A 309 -5.60 9.36 -30.83
N GLN A 310 -5.87 10.35 -29.96
CA GLN A 310 -5.81 11.77 -30.32
C GLN A 310 -4.41 12.19 -30.75
N LEU A 311 -3.36 11.78 -30.02
CA LEU A 311 -1.98 12.07 -30.37
C LEU A 311 -1.62 11.47 -31.72
N LYS A 312 -2.07 10.24 -32.02
CA LYS A 312 -1.86 9.62 -33.34
C LYS A 312 -2.55 10.41 -34.45
N GLU A 313 -3.81 10.80 -34.27
CA GLU A 313 -4.54 11.63 -35.25
C GLU A 313 -3.86 12.97 -35.49
N ILE A 314 -3.31 13.59 -34.45
CA ILE A 314 -2.52 14.83 -34.57
C ILE A 314 -1.27 14.56 -35.40
N LEU A 315 -0.46 13.57 -35.02
CA LEU A 315 0.81 13.25 -35.69
C LEU A 315 0.60 12.82 -37.16
N ASP A 316 -0.52 12.17 -37.48
CA ASP A 316 -0.87 11.78 -38.85
C ASP A 316 -1.27 12.95 -39.76
N ARG A 317 -1.52 14.13 -39.19
CA ARG A 317 -1.77 15.39 -39.92
C ARG A 317 -0.61 16.36 -39.90
N LEU A 318 0.40 16.10 -39.06
CA LEU A 318 1.61 16.90 -38.98
C LEU A 318 2.72 16.36 -39.90
N VAL A 319 3.64 17.24 -40.27
CA VAL A 319 4.87 16.85 -40.97
C VAL A 319 5.84 16.28 -39.93
N LEU A 320 6.18 15.00 -40.05
CA LEU A 320 7.14 14.36 -39.15
C LEU A 320 8.54 14.99 -39.27
N PRO A 321 9.24 15.22 -38.15
CA PRO A 321 10.62 15.67 -38.18
C PRO A 321 11.52 14.59 -38.80
N SER A 322 12.59 15.02 -39.46
CA SER A 322 13.65 14.12 -39.92
C SER A 322 14.24 13.33 -38.75
N ILE A 323 14.62 12.07 -38.95
CA ILE A 323 15.17 11.20 -37.89
C ILE A 323 16.35 11.83 -37.14
N GLU A 324 17.19 12.60 -37.85
CA GLU A 324 18.37 13.28 -37.31
C GLU A 324 18.04 14.43 -36.34
N ARG A 325 16.80 14.94 -36.36
CA ARG A 325 16.32 16.04 -35.47
C ARG A 325 15.66 15.54 -34.20
N VAL A 326 15.38 14.24 -34.09
CA VAL A 326 14.82 13.63 -32.89
C VAL A 326 15.99 13.02 -32.09
N PRO A 327 16.27 13.47 -30.86
CA PRO A 327 17.40 12.98 -30.08
C PRO A 327 17.35 11.46 -29.88
N ASP A 328 18.43 10.77 -30.24
CA ASP A 328 18.66 9.36 -29.88
C ASP A 328 19.40 9.25 -28.54
N LEU A 329 19.66 8.01 -28.15
CA LEU A 329 20.36 7.68 -26.92
C LEU A 329 21.77 8.30 -26.87
N GLU A 330 22.52 8.32 -27.98
CA GLU A 330 23.86 8.92 -28.03
C GLU A 330 23.79 10.43 -27.79
N MET A 331 22.86 11.12 -28.46
CA MET A 331 22.61 12.55 -28.23
C MET A 331 22.19 12.82 -26.78
N VAL A 332 21.32 12.00 -26.21
CA VAL A 332 20.91 12.11 -24.80
C VAL A 332 22.09 11.91 -23.85
N MET A 333 22.92 10.88 -24.05
CA MET A 333 24.10 10.64 -23.22
C MET A 333 25.09 11.81 -23.31
N SER A 334 25.34 12.32 -24.51
CA SER A 334 26.22 13.48 -24.72
C SER A 334 25.72 14.74 -24.00
N GLU A 335 24.40 14.95 -23.98
CA GLU A 335 23.79 16.09 -23.29
C GLU A 335 23.82 15.90 -21.76
N LYS A 336 23.63 14.66 -21.26
CA LYS A 336 23.81 14.34 -19.83
C LYS A 336 25.24 14.60 -19.36
N GLU A 337 26.24 14.22 -20.15
CA GLU A 337 27.64 14.54 -19.86
C GLU A 337 27.90 16.04 -19.84
N ARG A 338 27.28 16.79 -20.77
CA ARG A 338 27.37 18.26 -20.81
C ARG A 338 26.78 18.86 -19.54
N ILE A 339 25.56 18.49 -19.17
CA ILE A 339 24.86 18.98 -17.97
C ILE A 339 25.65 18.63 -16.70
N GLY A 340 26.14 17.40 -16.58
CA GLY A 340 26.95 16.93 -15.44
C GLY A 340 28.27 17.67 -15.26
N ARG A 341 28.80 18.31 -16.31
CA ARG A 341 30.00 19.17 -16.23
C ARG A 341 29.70 20.62 -15.81
N THR A 342 28.43 21.04 -15.76
CA THR A 342 28.07 22.48 -15.61
C THR A 342 27.37 22.86 -14.29
N THR A 343 26.85 21.94 -13.47
CA THR A 343 26.03 22.27 -12.28
C THR A 343 26.28 21.35 -11.09
N SER A 344 26.55 21.93 -9.90
CA SER A 344 26.67 21.18 -8.64
C SER A 344 25.34 20.84 -7.96
N ASP A 345 24.21 21.47 -8.30
CA ASP A 345 23.00 21.36 -7.45
C ASP A 345 21.63 21.25 -8.17
N ALA A 346 21.57 20.97 -9.47
CA ALA A 346 20.31 20.55 -10.10
C ALA A 346 20.55 19.72 -11.37
N VAL A 347 20.05 18.48 -11.39
CA VAL A 347 20.01 17.68 -12.62
C VAL A 347 18.97 18.30 -13.55
N GLY A 348 19.42 19.07 -14.55
CA GLY A 348 18.52 19.66 -15.55
C GLY A 348 17.76 18.57 -16.30
N GLN A 349 16.42 18.65 -16.32
CA GLN A 349 15.57 17.73 -17.05
C GLN A 349 15.78 17.86 -18.56
N ILE A 350 16.14 16.77 -19.24
CA ILE A 350 16.22 16.75 -20.70
C ILE A 350 14.79 16.79 -21.27
N ARG A 351 14.57 17.71 -22.22
CA ARG A 351 13.29 17.87 -22.91
C ARG A 351 13.51 18.02 -24.41
N TRP A 352 12.68 17.33 -25.19
CA TRP A 352 12.59 17.51 -26.64
C TRP A 352 11.19 17.98 -27.01
N ARG A 353 11.13 19.08 -27.74
CA ARG A 353 9.88 19.63 -28.25
C ARG A 353 9.73 19.30 -29.72
N TYR A 354 8.58 18.75 -30.08
CA TYR A 354 8.22 18.52 -31.47
C TYR A 354 8.16 19.87 -32.20
N PRO A 355 8.81 20.03 -33.38
CA PRO A 355 8.96 21.33 -34.02
C PRO A 355 7.64 22.07 -34.24
N ASN A 356 7.60 23.35 -33.88
CA ASN A 356 6.44 24.25 -34.03
C ASN A 356 5.15 23.78 -33.32
N THR A 357 5.26 22.92 -32.30
CA THR A 357 4.12 22.53 -31.47
C THR A 357 4.44 22.64 -29.99
N THR A 358 3.42 22.44 -29.15
CA THR A 358 3.55 22.30 -27.69
C THR A 358 3.76 20.85 -27.25
N ILE A 359 3.91 19.90 -28.19
CA ILE A 359 4.10 18.49 -27.90
C ILE A 359 5.54 18.29 -27.45
N GLU A 360 5.73 17.86 -26.21
CA GLU A 360 7.04 17.61 -25.61
C GLU A 360 7.17 16.16 -25.14
N ILE A 361 8.37 15.61 -25.31
CA ILE A 361 8.86 14.39 -24.68
C ILE A 361 9.93 14.79 -23.66
N VAL A 362 9.76 14.38 -22.40
CA VAL A 362 10.60 14.78 -21.27
C VAL A 362 11.15 13.58 -20.52
N GLU A 363 12.34 13.71 -19.94
CA GLU A 363 12.87 12.73 -19.01
C GLU A 363 12.12 12.76 -17.68
N ILE A 364 11.64 11.62 -17.20
CA ILE A 364 11.01 11.50 -15.90
C ILE A 364 12.09 11.43 -14.81
N LEU A 365 12.06 12.34 -13.85
CA LEU A 365 13.10 12.46 -12.81
C LEU A 365 12.80 11.66 -11.53
N GLU A 366 11.53 11.37 -11.28
CA GLU A 366 11.05 10.78 -10.03
C GLU A 366 9.97 9.71 -10.27
N GLY A 367 9.77 8.82 -9.29
CA GLY A 367 8.77 7.76 -9.34
C GLY A 367 9.18 6.52 -10.15
N PRO A 368 8.24 5.59 -10.40
CA PRO A 368 8.52 4.28 -10.99
C PRO A 368 9.06 4.33 -12.44
N GLN A 369 8.84 5.44 -13.14
CA GLN A 369 9.21 5.65 -14.54
C GLN A 369 10.52 6.45 -14.68
N LYS A 370 11.25 6.67 -13.57
CA LYS A 370 12.48 7.48 -13.56
C LYS A 370 13.48 7.04 -14.62
N GLY A 371 14.03 8.00 -15.35
CA GLY A 371 15.01 7.81 -16.43
C GLY A 371 14.40 7.51 -17.80
N ARG A 372 13.09 7.27 -17.89
CA ARG A 372 12.38 7.10 -19.17
C ARG A 372 12.00 8.45 -19.75
N PHE A 373 11.95 8.52 -21.08
CA PHE A 373 11.47 9.66 -21.85
C PHE A 373 10.00 9.45 -22.23
N LEU A 374 9.09 10.28 -21.74
CA LEU A 374 7.65 10.15 -21.98
C LEU A 374 7.08 11.45 -22.55
N PHE A 375 5.99 11.36 -23.32
CA PHE A 375 5.20 12.54 -23.66
C PHE A 375 4.72 13.20 -22.36
N SER A 376 5.06 14.47 -22.17
CA SER A 376 4.88 15.17 -20.90
C SER A 376 3.42 15.21 -20.43
N ALA A 377 3.17 15.31 -19.13
CA ALA A 377 1.82 15.46 -18.59
C ALA A 377 1.09 16.69 -19.17
N ASP A 378 1.83 17.76 -19.49
CA ASP A 378 1.28 18.95 -20.16
C ASP A 378 0.90 18.68 -21.62
N THR A 379 1.71 17.89 -22.34
CA THR A 379 1.35 17.37 -23.67
C THR A 379 0.02 16.65 -23.58
N VAL A 380 -0.09 15.63 -22.71
CA VAL A 380 -1.27 14.79 -22.53
C VAL A 380 -2.52 15.64 -22.25
N ARG A 381 -2.44 16.58 -21.30
CA ARG A 381 -3.55 17.48 -20.94
C ARG A 381 -4.03 18.34 -22.12
N SER A 382 -3.14 18.69 -23.04
CA SER A 382 -3.44 19.58 -24.17
C SER A 382 -3.94 18.85 -25.43
N LEU A 383 -3.93 17.51 -25.45
CA LEU A 383 -4.21 16.72 -26.67
C LEU A 383 -5.61 16.94 -27.24
N ASP A 384 -6.66 16.98 -26.42
CA ASP A 384 -8.02 17.26 -26.90
C ASP A 384 -8.10 18.61 -27.65
N GLN A 385 -7.52 19.66 -27.05
CA GLN A 385 -7.50 20.98 -27.66
C GLN A 385 -6.67 21.02 -28.95
N LEU A 386 -5.54 20.31 -28.98
CA LEU A 386 -4.69 20.19 -30.18
C LEU A 386 -5.41 19.41 -31.29
N TYR A 387 -6.05 18.29 -30.95
CA TYR A 387 -6.80 17.46 -31.88
C TYR A 387 -7.94 18.26 -32.52
N ARG A 388 -8.74 18.98 -31.72
CA ARG A 388 -9.81 19.84 -32.24
C ARG A 388 -9.31 20.91 -33.21
N LYS A 389 -8.09 21.42 -33.01
CA LYS A 389 -7.46 22.39 -33.94
C LYS A 389 -7.01 21.76 -35.24
N VAL A 390 -6.64 20.48 -35.26
CA VAL A 390 -6.07 19.83 -36.46
C VAL A 390 -7.02 18.87 -37.16
N ARG A 391 -8.10 18.40 -36.52
CA ARG A 391 -8.99 17.34 -37.04
C ARG A 391 -9.53 17.57 -38.46
N HIS A 392 -9.70 18.84 -38.84
CA HIS A 392 -10.19 19.25 -40.17
C HIS A 392 -9.11 19.27 -41.27
N LEU A 393 -7.83 19.20 -40.88
CA LEU A 393 -6.71 19.14 -41.82
C LEU A 393 -6.67 17.76 -42.49
N PRO A 394 -6.25 17.67 -43.77
CA PRO A 394 -6.07 16.39 -44.43
C PRO A 394 -4.96 15.60 -43.74
N TYR A 395 -5.09 14.28 -43.72
CA TYR A 395 -3.98 13.40 -43.40
C TYR A 395 -2.79 13.69 -44.33
N ARG A 396 -1.57 13.56 -43.81
CA ARG A 396 -0.37 13.66 -44.63
C ARG A 396 -0.48 12.69 -45.81
N ARG A 397 -0.30 13.19 -47.03
CA ARG A 397 -0.45 12.38 -48.25
C ARG A 397 0.65 11.32 -48.31
N ASP A 398 0.28 10.11 -48.73
CA ASP A 398 1.20 8.98 -48.98
C ASP A 398 2.28 9.28 -50.05
N ASN A 399 2.13 10.38 -50.82
CA ASN A 399 3.04 10.80 -51.88
C ASN A 399 3.22 12.34 -51.95
N SER A 400 4.13 12.92 -51.16
CA SER A 400 4.64 14.26 -51.47
C SER A 400 6.15 14.31 -51.29
N GLU A 401 6.82 15.05 -52.17
CA GLU A 401 8.29 15.20 -52.26
C GLU A 401 8.99 15.67 -50.96
N LEU A 402 8.22 15.98 -49.92
CA LEU A 402 8.65 16.31 -48.56
C LEU A 402 8.85 15.09 -47.63
N ALA A 403 8.49 13.87 -48.05
CA ALA A 403 8.56 12.65 -47.23
C ALA A 403 9.94 11.95 -47.19
N ARG A 404 11.04 12.65 -47.48
CA ARG A 404 12.37 12.00 -47.68
C ARG A 404 13.20 11.73 -46.42
N GLU A 405 12.71 12.00 -45.21
CA GLU A 405 13.59 11.93 -44.03
C GLU A 405 13.02 11.27 -42.76
N TYR A 406 11.81 10.73 -42.85
CA TYR A 406 11.27 9.77 -41.88
C TYR A 406 10.21 8.93 -42.61
N VAL A 407 10.54 7.68 -42.98
CA VAL A 407 9.55 6.73 -43.53
C VAL A 407 8.53 6.51 -42.45
N SER A 408 7.35 7.08 -42.61
CA SER A 408 6.33 6.85 -41.61
C SER A 408 5.91 5.38 -41.61
N PRO A 409 5.86 4.71 -40.45
CA PRO A 409 4.95 3.58 -40.28
C PRO A 409 3.52 4.11 -40.51
N GLY A 410 2.60 3.33 -41.07
CA GLY A 410 1.34 3.77 -41.71
C GLY A 410 0.47 4.88 -41.07
N ILE A 411 -0.58 5.29 -41.78
CA ILE A 411 -1.57 6.28 -41.28
C ILE A 411 -2.74 5.53 -40.67
N SER A 412 -3.20 5.95 -39.49
CA SER A 412 -4.33 5.35 -38.77
C SER A 412 -5.59 6.17 -39.01
N ARG A 413 -6.09 6.16 -40.25
CA ARG A 413 -7.16 7.09 -40.67
C ARG A 413 -8.45 6.84 -39.88
N GLY A 414 -8.93 7.88 -39.21
CA GLY A 414 -10.22 7.92 -38.55
C GLY A 414 -10.31 7.00 -37.34
N LEU A 415 -9.19 6.48 -36.83
CA LEU A 415 -9.19 5.51 -35.75
C LEU A 415 -9.77 6.11 -34.45
N TYR A 416 -9.48 7.38 -34.17
CA TYR A 416 -10.06 8.04 -33.00
C TYR A 416 -11.57 8.25 -33.16
N GLU A 417 -12.02 8.76 -34.32
CA GLU A 417 -13.46 8.97 -34.59
C GLU A 417 -14.23 7.65 -34.53
N TYR A 418 -13.64 6.57 -35.05
CA TYR A 418 -14.15 5.21 -34.96
C TYR A 418 -14.21 4.70 -33.50
N TYR A 419 -13.18 4.92 -32.70
CA TYR A 419 -13.17 4.52 -31.29
C TYR A 419 -14.29 5.21 -30.48
N ILE A 420 -14.48 6.52 -30.66
CA ILE A 420 -15.48 7.27 -29.89
C ILE A 420 -16.93 7.03 -30.38
N SER A 421 -17.12 6.55 -31.62
CA SER A 421 -18.45 6.34 -32.20
C SER A 421 -19.04 4.97 -31.97
N THR A 422 -18.22 3.97 -31.63
CA THR A 422 -18.60 2.57 -31.77
C THR A 422 -18.65 1.86 -30.41
N PRO A 423 -19.64 0.98 -30.14
CA PRO A 423 -19.74 0.30 -28.85
C PRO A 423 -18.60 -0.69 -28.64
N GLY A 424 -18.18 -0.86 -27.39
CA GLY A 424 -17.06 -1.74 -27.03
C GLY A 424 -15.70 -1.05 -27.16
N ILE A 425 -14.62 -1.81 -27.03
CA ILE A 425 -13.28 -1.26 -26.82
C ILE A 425 -12.58 -0.96 -28.17
N LEU A 426 -12.67 -1.83 -29.17
CA LEU A 426 -12.13 -1.58 -30.52
C LEU A 426 -12.86 -2.36 -31.64
N ILE A 427 -13.42 -3.54 -31.34
CA ILE A 427 -14.05 -4.44 -32.33
C ILE A 427 -15.50 -4.71 -31.91
N PRO A 428 -16.43 -3.80 -32.25
CA PRO A 428 -17.83 -3.82 -31.82
C PRO A 428 -18.54 -5.13 -32.14
N GLN A 429 -18.29 -5.67 -33.34
CA GLN A 429 -18.89 -6.91 -33.87
C GLN A 429 -18.49 -8.16 -33.07
N ALA A 430 -17.43 -8.08 -32.25
CA ALA A 430 -17.06 -9.14 -31.32
C ALA A 430 -18.04 -9.25 -30.13
N THR A 431 -18.89 -8.23 -29.92
CA THR A 431 -19.88 -8.17 -28.85
C THR A 431 -21.30 -8.30 -29.39
N ILE A 432 -22.24 -8.72 -28.52
CA ILE A 432 -23.67 -8.81 -28.86
C ILE A 432 -24.27 -7.42 -29.11
N TRP A 433 -23.69 -6.38 -28.48
CA TRP A 433 -24.18 -5.01 -28.56
C TRP A 433 -23.79 -4.31 -29.86
N GLY A 434 -22.65 -4.65 -30.46
CA GLY A 434 -22.23 -4.08 -31.75
C GLY A 434 -23.27 -4.26 -32.85
N GLY A 435 -23.72 -5.50 -33.06
CA GLY A 435 -24.76 -5.77 -34.06
C GLY A 435 -26.12 -5.12 -33.77
N LEU A 436 -26.41 -4.80 -32.50
CA LEU A 436 -27.62 -4.06 -32.14
C LEU A 436 -27.50 -2.58 -32.51
N VAL A 437 -26.34 -1.96 -32.26
CA VAL A 437 -26.10 -0.55 -32.61
C VAL A 437 -26.08 -0.36 -34.12
N ASP A 438 -25.47 -1.27 -34.87
CA ASP A 438 -25.47 -1.23 -36.35
C ASP A 438 -26.86 -1.33 -36.97
N SER A 439 -27.81 -1.93 -36.26
CA SER A 439 -29.20 -2.02 -36.71
C SER A 439 -30.00 -0.73 -36.51
N LEU A 440 -29.44 0.27 -35.80
CA LEU A 440 -30.09 1.53 -35.54
C LEU A 440 -30.11 2.44 -36.79
N PRO A 441 -31.12 3.31 -36.92
CA PRO A 441 -31.13 4.31 -37.99
C PRO A 441 -29.87 5.21 -37.93
N GLY A 442 -29.26 5.52 -39.08
CA GLY A 442 -27.98 6.26 -39.12
C GLY A 442 -27.95 7.68 -38.52
N TRP A 443 -29.08 8.23 -38.07
CA TRP A 443 -29.06 9.46 -37.26
C TRP A 443 -28.58 9.20 -35.81
N PHE A 444 -28.56 7.95 -35.35
CA PHE A 444 -28.04 7.57 -34.04
C PHE A 444 -26.51 7.75 -33.93
N ASP A 445 -25.79 7.75 -35.05
CA ASP A 445 -24.34 7.96 -35.12
C ASP A 445 -23.96 9.44 -35.08
N THR A 446 -24.94 10.35 -35.06
CA THR A 446 -24.66 11.78 -34.99
C THR A 446 -24.00 12.13 -33.64
N MET A 447 -22.87 12.83 -33.69
CA MET A 447 -22.14 13.23 -32.49
C MET A 447 -22.71 14.53 -31.89
N ILE A 448 -23.11 14.47 -30.62
CA ILE A 448 -23.54 15.62 -29.80
C ILE A 448 -22.67 15.64 -28.55
N GLY A 449 -21.85 16.69 -28.38
CA GLY A 449 -20.96 16.82 -27.22
C GLY A 449 -19.90 15.70 -27.15
N ASP A 450 -19.31 15.36 -28.29
CA ASP A 450 -18.29 14.31 -28.49
C ASP A 450 -18.76 12.87 -28.20
N GLN A 451 -20.06 12.64 -28.06
CA GLN A 451 -20.67 11.31 -27.93
C GLN A 451 -21.79 11.15 -28.96
N THR A 452 -22.05 9.93 -29.42
CA THR A 452 -23.16 9.65 -30.33
C THR A 452 -24.51 9.75 -29.62
N VAL A 453 -25.58 9.98 -30.40
CA VAL A 453 -26.95 10.02 -29.85
C VAL A 453 -27.32 8.68 -29.20
N TRP A 454 -26.88 7.56 -29.76
CA TRP A 454 -27.12 6.24 -29.14
C TRP A 454 -26.47 6.11 -27.76
N GLN A 455 -25.24 6.61 -27.58
CA GLN A 455 -24.53 6.60 -26.29
C GLN A 455 -25.30 7.38 -25.22
N TRP A 456 -25.79 8.58 -25.55
CA TRP A 456 -26.59 9.39 -24.61
C TRP A 456 -27.89 8.71 -24.20
N ILE A 457 -28.61 8.12 -25.15
CA ILE A 457 -29.87 7.41 -24.88
C ILE A 457 -29.59 6.20 -23.98
N PHE A 458 -28.61 5.37 -24.32
CA PHE A 458 -28.27 4.18 -23.55
C PHE A 458 -27.77 4.52 -22.15
N LEU A 459 -26.98 5.59 -22.00
CA LEU A 459 -26.58 6.09 -20.68
C LEU A 459 -27.79 6.49 -19.85
N GLY A 460 -28.70 7.30 -20.42
CA GLY A 460 -29.91 7.76 -19.74
C GLY A 460 -30.84 6.62 -19.32
N VAL A 461 -31.05 5.64 -20.21
CA VAL A 461 -31.82 4.42 -19.94
C VAL A 461 -31.14 3.61 -18.82
N THR A 462 -29.83 3.40 -18.90
CA THR A 462 -29.06 2.62 -17.91
C THR A 462 -29.16 3.22 -16.52
N ILE A 463 -28.96 4.53 -16.39
CA ILE A 463 -29.10 5.26 -15.11
C ILE A 463 -30.55 5.16 -14.59
N SER A 464 -31.54 5.34 -15.46
CA SER A 464 -32.96 5.28 -15.08
C SER A 464 -33.36 3.88 -14.60
N LEU A 465 -32.93 2.83 -15.29
CA LEU A 465 -33.17 1.44 -14.90
C LEU A 465 -32.47 1.10 -13.57
N GLY A 466 -31.22 1.54 -13.39
CA GLY A 466 -30.51 1.41 -12.12
C GLY A 466 -31.24 2.09 -10.97
N MET A 467 -31.73 3.32 -11.17
CA MET A 467 -32.50 4.07 -10.18
C MET A 467 -33.83 3.40 -9.85
N LEU A 468 -34.59 2.97 -10.87
CA LEU A 468 -35.86 2.25 -10.69
C LEU A 468 -35.64 0.93 -9.95
N PHE A 469 -34.57 0.20 -10.27
CA PHE A 469 -34.18 -1.02 -9.55
C PHE A 469 -33.92 -0.74 -8.07
N LEU A 470 -33.14 0.29 -7.74
CA LEU A 470 -32.87 0.66 -6.35
C LEU A 470 -34.12 1.15 -5.61
N ILE A 471 -35.02 1.88 -6.28
CA ILE A 471 -36.32 2.30 -5.71
C ILE A 471 -37.21 1.08 -5.43
N ALA A 472 -37.30 0.15 -6.37
CA ALA A 472 -38.06 -1.08 -6.21
C ALA A 472 -37.48 -1.95 -5.08
N LEU A 473 -36.15 -2.07 -5.03
CA LEU A 473 -35.42 -2.79 -3.98
C LEU A 473 -35.64 -2.15 -2.61
N HIS A 474 -35.55 -0.82 -2.51
CA HIS A 474 -35.86 -0.08 -1.28
C HIS A 474 -37.31 -0.32 -0.85
N GLY A 475 -38.24 -0.28 -1.81
CA GLY A 475 -39.65 -0.59 -1.61
C GLY A 475 -39.90 -2.01 -1.10
N GLY A 476 -39.23 -3.01 -1.67
CA GLY A 476 -39.40 -4.41 -1.27
C GLY A 476 -38.71 -4.76 0.05
N LEU A 477 -37.52 -4.22 0.29
CA LEU A 477 -36.66 -4.64 1.39
C LEU A 477 -36.88 -3.79 2.66
N LEU A 478 -37.14 -2.48 2.52
CA LEU A 478 -37.14 -1.52 3.64
C LEU A 478 -38.53 -0.97 4.02
N ARG A 479 -39.57 -1.00 3.15
CA ARG A 479 -40.91 -0.45 3.46
C ARG A 479 -41.81 -1.29 4.37
N ARG A 480 -41.37 -2.45 4.89
CA ARG A 480 -42.15 -3.24 5.86
C ARG A 480 -41.59 -3.13 7.30
N PRO A 481 -41.71 -1.97 7.98
CA PRO A 481 -41.12 -1.76 9.30
C PRO A 481 -41.92 -2.35 10.48
N GLY A 482 -43.18 -2.76 10.28
CA GLY A 482 -44.10 -3.07 11.39
C GLY A 482 -43.89 -4.42 12.09
N GLU A 483 -43.24 -5.39 11.46
CA GLU A 483 -43.27 -6.80 11.92
C GLU A 483 -41.88 -7.38 12.29
N LEU A 484 -40.82 -6.59 12.22
CA LEU A 484 -39.44 -7.09 12.32
C LEU A 484 -38.71 -6.56 13.55
N SER A 485 -38.01 -7.48 14.23
CA SER A 485 -37.00 -7.18 15.25
C SER A 485 -35.97 -6.14 14.75
N SER A 486 -35.44 -5.32 15.67
CA SER A 486 -34.44 -4.28 15.41
C SER A 486 -33.23 -4.81 14.64
N SER A 487 -32.73 -6.00 15.00
CA SER A 487 -31.62 -6.66 14.30
C SER A 487 -31.95 -6.97 12.84
N ASN A 488 -33.11 -7.58 12.57
CA ASN A 488 -33.53 -7.92 11.20
C ASN A 488 -33.70 -6.67 10.31
N ARG A 489 -34.13 -5.55 10.89
CA ARG A 489 -34.24 -4.27 10.18
C ARG A 489 -32.86 -3.74 9.76
N ASN A 490 -31.87 -3.80 10.64
CA ASN A 490 -30.51 -3.36 10.33
C ASN A 490 -29.84 -4.27 9.29
N TRP A 491 -29.97 -5.59 9.41
CA TRP A 491 -29.44 -6.53 8.40
C TRP A 491 -30.06 -6.33 7.01
N ARG A 492 -31.34 -5.97 6.91
CA ARG A 492 -31.97 -5.59 5.64
C ARG A 492 -31.40 -4.31 5.05
N ARG A 493 -31.02 -3.32 5.88
CA ARG A 493 -30.32 -2.11 5.42
C ARG A 493 -28.92 -2.43 4.92
N VAL A 494 -28.18 -3.29 5.63
CA VAL A 494 -26.87 -3.80 5.18
C VAL A 494 -27.01 -4.43 3.80
N LEU A 495 -27.98 -5.35 3.63
CA LEU A 495 -28.23 -6.01 2.36
C LEU A 495 -28.61 -5.01 1.25
N PHE A 496 -29.44 -4.01 1.56
CA PHE A 496 -29.80 -2.95 0.61
C PHE A 496 -28.55 -2.21 0.11
N TYR A 497 -27.71 -1.70 1.01
CA TYR A 497 -26.54 -0.91 0.62
C TYR A 497 -25.44 -1.77 -0.02
N LEU A 498 -25.34 -3.06 0.33
CA LEU A 498 -24.48 -4.00 -0.37
C LEU A 498 -24.92 -4.17 -1.83
N ILE A 499 -26.21 -4.36 -2.07
CA ILE A 499 -26.75 -4.46 -3.43
C ILE A 499 -26.63 -3.11 -4.17
N ALA A 500 -26.82 -1.98 -3.48
CA ALA A 500 -26.64 -0.65 -4.08
C ALA A 500 -25.20 -0.40 -4.51
N ALA A 501 -24.22 -0.76 -3.68
CA ALA A 501 -22.80 -0.70 -4.03
C ALA A 501 -22.49 -1.63 -5.23
N GLY A 502 -23.01 -2.85 -5.23
CA GLY A 502 -22.88 -3.77 -6.38
C GLY A 502 -23.54 -3.24 -7.65
N THR A 503 -24.67 -2.54 -7.53
CA THR A 503 -25.35 -1.89 -8.65
C THR A 503 -24.50 -0.75 -9.21
N ALA A 504 -23.88 0.07 -8.36
CA ALA A 504 -22.96 1.11 -8.80
C ALA A 504 -21.75 0.54 -9.56
N ILE A 505 -21.17 -0.56 -9.09
CA ILE A 505 -20.09 -1.28 -9.81
C ILE A 505 -20.59 -1.80 -11.16
N PHE A 506 -21.76 -2.44 -11.19
CA PHE A 506 -22.34 -2.96 -12.44
C PHE A 506 -22.59 -1.84 -13.45
N LEU A 507 -23.21 -0.74 -13.03
CA LEU A 507 -23.45 0.42 -13.91
C LEU A 507 -22.13 1.00 -14.41
N TYR A 508 -21.12 1.08 -13.55
CA TYR A 508 -19.78 1.52 -13.93
C TYR A 508 -19.19 0.63 -15.03
N GLN A 509 -19.20 -0.69 -14.85
CA GLN A 509 -18.68 -1.64 -15.84
C GLN A 509 -19.47 -1.58 -17.14
N PHE A 510 -20.80 -1.54 -17.05
CA PHE A 510 -21.67 -1.49 -18.22
C PHE A 510 -21.48 -0.21 -19.04
N VAL A 511 -21.38 0.95 -18.39
CA VAL A 511 -21.10 2.22 -19.07
C VAL A 511 -19.73 2.17 -19.75
N ASN A 512 -18.73 1.60 -19.09
CA ASN A 512 -17.35 1.57 -19.60
C ASN A 512 -17.14 0.57 -20.75
N GLU A 513 -17.63 -0.66 -20.60
CA GLU A 513 -17.33 -1.77 -21.52
C GLU A 513 -18.34 -1.91 -22.65
N THR A 514 -19.56 -1.40 -22.47
CA THR A 514 -20.65 -1.56 -23.46
C THR A 514 -20.97 -0.26 -24.18
N ILE A 515 -21.15 0.84 -23.43
CA ILE A 515 -21.52 2.13 -24.03
C ILE A 515 -20.27 2.87 -24.55
N THR A 516 -19.12 2.66 -23.90
CA THR A 516 -17.82 3.27 -24.27
C THR A 516 -17.91 4.79 -24.34
N ILE A 517 -18.20 5.43 -23.20
CA ILE A 517 -18.26 6.89 -23.12
C ILE A 517 -16.83 7.46 -23.06
N THR A 518 -16.60 8.60 -23.69
CA THR A 518 -15.29 9.27 -23.71
C THR A 518 -15.35 10.72 -23.22
N GLY A 519 -14.19 11.38 -23.10
CA GLY A 519 -14.08 12.80 -22.78
C GLY A 519 -14.75 13.22 -21.46
N THR A 520 -15.46 14.35 -21.50
CA THR A 520 -16.07 14.95 -20.29
C THR A 520 -17.24 14.12 -19.72
N ALA A 521 -18.00 13.46 -20.58
CA ALA A 521 -19.12 12.60 -20.17
C ALA A 521 -18.60 11.38 -19.39
N LEU A 522 -17.48 10.81 -19.82
CA LEU A 522 -16.80 9.74 -19.10
C LEU A 522 -16.35 10.22 -17.73
N PHE A 523 -15.66 11.35 -17.65
CA PHE A 523 -15.20 11.90 -16.36
C PHE A 523 -16.36 12.07 -15.36
N VAL A 524 -17.46 12.69 -15.78
CA VAL A 524 -18.63 12.94 -14.93
C VAL A 524 -19.29 11.63 -14.50
N SER A 525 -19.54 10.71 -15.45
CA SER A 525 -20.19 9.44 -15.15
C SER A 525 -19.33 8.54 -14.25
N ARG A 526 -18.02 8.44 -14.54
CA ARG A 526 -17.05 7.64 -13.79
C ARG A 526 -16.90 8.12 -12.35
N ILE A 527 -16.67 9.41 -12.15
CA ILE A 527 -16.58 10.00 -10.80
C ILE A 527 -17.89 9.83 -10.03
N SER A 528 -19.04 10.08 -10.68
CA SER A 528 -20.33 9.96 -10.02
C SER A 528 -20.61 8.53 -9.56
N LEU A 529 -20.37 7.53 -10.41
CA LEU A 529 -20.60 6.12 -10.07
C LEU A 529 -19.62 5.62 -9.00
N GLU A 530 -18.34 5.99 -9.08
CA GLU A 530 -17.36 5.63 -8.05
C GLU A 530 -17.67 6.32 -6.71
N MET A 531 -18.07 7.60 -6.73
CA MET A 531 -18.50 8.32 -5.53
C MET A 531 -19.74 7.66 -4.89
N LEU A 532 -20.72 7.25 -5.70
CA LEU A 532 -21.90 6.51 -5.22
C LEU A 532 -21.50 5.16 -4.62
N PHE A 533 -20.59 4.42 -5.25
CA PHE A 533 -20.07 3.16 -4.72
C PHE A 533 -19.46 3.36 -3.31
N TRP A 534 -18.53 4.32 -3.16
CA TRP A 534 -17.88 4.58 -1.88
C TRP A 534 -18.86 5.09 -0.82
N LEU A 535 -19.84 5.91 -1.21
CA LEU A 535 -20.90 6.37 -0.32
C LEU A 535 -21.80 5.21 0.16
N PHE A 536 -22.21 4.32 -0.74
CA PHE A 536 -23.01 3.14 -0.39
C PHE A 536 -22.22 2.18 0.47
N LEU A 537 -20.94 1.95 0.19
CA LEU A 537 -20.07 1.10 1.00
C LEU A 537 -19.87 1.66 2.42
N ALA A 538 -19.56 2.95 2.54
CA ALA A 538 -19.43 3.62 3.83
C ALA A 538 -20.74 3.53 4.64
N THR A 539 -21.88 3.77 3.98
CA THR A 539 -23.20 3.67 4.60
C THR A 539 -23.55 2.22 4.99
N MET A 540 -23.18 1.24 4.18
CA MET A 540 -23.33 -0.18 4.49
C MET A 540 -22.60 -0.55 5.78
N VAL A 541 -21.37 -0.05 5.97
CA VAL A 541 -20.55 -0.30 7.16
C VAL A 541 -21.16 0.31 8.42
N LEU A 542 -21.74 1.52 8.33
CA LEU A 542 -22.51 2.11 9.44
C LEU A 542 -23.65 1.19 9.88
N PHE A 543 -24.44 0.71 8.92
CA PHE A 543 -25.56 -0.19 9.22
C PHE A 543 -25.10 -1.58 9.65
N LEU A 544 -23.94 -2.06 9.19
CA LEU A 544 -23.37 -3.33 9.62
C LEU A 544 -22.98 -3.26 11.09
N ALA A 545 -22.32 -2.18 11.50
CA ALA A 545 -21.97 -1.99 12.91
C ALA A 545 -23.23 -1.95 13.79
N GLY A 546 -24.29 -1.24 13.36
CA GLY A 546 -25.57 -1.25 14.05
C GLY A 546 -26.27 -2.62 14.04
N ALA A 547 -26.15 -3.40 12.96
CA ALA A 547 -26.70 -4.75 12.87
C ALA A 547 -26.00 -5.71 13.82
N LEU A 548 -24.67 -5.65 13.91
CA LEU A 548 -23.87 -6.43 14.85
C LEU A 548 -24.22 -6.07 16.30
N ALA A 549 -24.32 -4.77 16.62
CA ALA A 549 -24.71 -4.31 17.94
C ALA A 549 -26.08 -4.85 18.37
N GLU A 550 -27.11 -4.68 17.52
CA GLU A 550 -28.46 -5.18 17.82
C GLU A 550 -28.54 -6.70 17.89
N THR A 551 -27.69 -7.42 17.14
CA THR A 551 -27.62 -8.88 17.23
C THR A 551 -27.02 -9.34 18.56
N ILE A 552 -26.00 -8.65 19.06
CA ILE A 552 -25.41 -8.92 20.39
C ILE A 552 -26.43 -8.58 21.48
N VAL A 553 -27.08 -7.41 21.40
CA VAL A 553 -28.08 -6.97 22.39
C VAL A 553 -29.31 -7.87 22.42
N ALA A 554 -29.69 -8.48 21.30
CA ALA A 554 -30.77 -9.46 21.25
C ALA A 554 -30.43 -10.80 21.95
N SER A 555 -29.21 -10.98 22.45
CA SER A 555 -28.82 -12.16 23.23
C SER A 555 -29.57 -12.17 24.57
N PRO A 556 -30.10 -13.33 25.02
CA PRO A 556 -30.86 -13.42 26.28
C PRO A 556 -30.05 -13.09 27.54
N LYS A 557 -28.72 -12.93 27.43
CA LYS A 557 -27.84 -12.56 28.54
C LYS A 557 -27.80 -11.06 28.81
N ILE A 558 -28.28 -10.23 27.88
CA ILE A 558 -28.14 -8.78 27.93
C ILE A 558 -29.53 -8.18 28.03
N ASP A 559 -29.76 -7.36 29.05
CA ASP A 559 -30.95 -6.53 29.17
C ASP A 559 -30.94 -5.45 28.06
N PRO A 560 -31.91 -5.43 27.13
CA PRO A 560 -31.96 -4.46 26.03
C PRO A 560 -32.06 -2.99 26.46
N GLU A 561 -32.61 -2.74 27.66
CA GLU A 561 -32.72 -1.41 28.29
C GLU A 561 -31.58 -1.15 29.28
N GLY A 562 -30.76 -2.17 29.54
CA GLY A 562 -29.63 -2.10 30.44
C GLY A 562 -28.48 -1.25 29.90
N VAL A 563 -27.60 -0.83 30.83
CA VAL A 563 -26.40 -0.05 30.52
C VAL A 563 -25.50 -0.79 29.52
N GLN A 564 -25.36 -2.12 29.63
CA GLN A 564 -24.54 -2.93 28.73
C GLN A 564 -25.00 -2.83 27.27
N ALA A 565 -26.32 -2.85 27.02
CA ALA A 565 -26.85 -2.71 25.67
C ALA A 565 -26.53 -1.34 25.06
N SER A 566 -26.67 -0.28 25.86
CA SER A 566 -26.30 1.08 25.45
C SER A 566 -24.80 1.20 25.13
N MET A 567 -23.94 0.54 25.91
CA MET A 567 -22.49 0.50 25.65
C MET A 567 -22.15 -0.23 24.35
N PHE A 568 -22.79 -1.37 24.06
CA PHE A 568 -22.58 -2.08 22.79
C PHE A 568 -23.03 -1.23 21.60
N ARG A 569 -24.24 -0.67 21.63
CA ARG A 569 -24.75 0.22 20.57
C ARG A 569 -23.81 1.42 20.33
N GLY A 570 -23.37 2.08 21.40
CA GLY A 570 -22.46 3.20 21.32
C GLY A 570 -21.08 2.81 20.76
N SER A 571 -20.49 1.73 21.25
CA SER A 571 -19.15 1.28 20.85
C SER A 571 -19.11 0.85 19.38
N PHE A 572 -20.05 0.00 18.97
CA PHE A 572 -20.17 -0.40 17.57
C PHE A 572 -20.54 0.78 16.68
N GLY A 573 -21.44 1.67 17.12
CA GLY A 573 -21.79 2.88 16.39
C GLY A 573 -20.57 3.77 16.13
N LEU A 574 -19.73 3.98 17.15
CA LEU A 574 -18.50 4.77 17.04
C LEU A 574 -17.48 4.10 16.10
N PHE A 575 -17.26 2.79 16.26
CA PHE A 575 -16.37 2.04 15.38
C PHE A 575 -16.85 2.07 13.93
N GLY A 576 -18.15 1.83 13.71
CA GLY A 576 -18.78 1.91 12.40
C GLY A 576 -18.63 3.30 11.78
N PHE A 577 -18.81 4.36 12.57
CA PHE A 577 -18.62 5.74 12.12
C PHE A 577 -17.20 6.00 11.62
N PHE A 578 -16.18 5.68 12.42
CA PHE A 578 -14.79 5.87 12.01
C PHE A 578 -14.41 4.99 10.81
N ALA A 579 -14.87 3.74 10.77
CA ALA A 579 -14.65 2.86 9.63
C ALA A 579 -15.29 3.41 8.33
N ALA A 580 -16.53 3.91 8.41
CA ALA A 580 -17.22 4.51 7.28
C ALA A 580 -16.52 5.79 6.78
N VAL A 581 -16.09 6.66 7.70
CA VAL A 581 -15.31 7.86 7.35
C VAL A 581 -14.00 7.48 6.68
N ALA A 582 -13.27 6.48 7.21
CA ALA A 582 -12.02 6.02 6.61
C ALA A 582 -12.22 5.44 5.19
N ILE A 583 -13.27 4.63 4.99
CA ILE A 583 -13.65 4.09 3.68
C ILE A 583 -13.98 5.21 2.70
N PHE A 584 -14.76 6.21 3.12
CA PHE A 584 -15.13 7.32 2.27
C PHE A 584 -13.93 8.20 1.88
N ILE A 585 -13.02 8.48 2.84
CA ILE A 585 -11.77 9.20 2.59
C ILE A 585 -10.87 8.42 1.62
N ASN A 586 -10.79 7.08 1.75
CA ASN A 586 -10.07 6.26 0.79
C ASN A 586 -10.65 6.38 -0.62
N GLY A 587 -11.98 6.40 -0.75
CA GLY A 587 -12.66 6.66 -2.02
C GLY A 587 -12.29 8.00 -2.64
N LEU A 588 -12.32 9.09 -1.87
CA LEU A 588 -11.91 10.42 -2.34
C LEU A 588 -10.46 10.43 -2.85
N SER A 589 -9.56 9.67 -2.22
CA SER A 589 -8.16 9.58 -2.66
C SER A 589 -8.00 8.97 -4.07
N ARG A 590 -8.85 8.00 -4.43
CA ARG A 590 -8.84 7.37 -5.77
C ARG A 590 -9.34 8.31 -6.86
N LEU A 591 -10.19 9.27 -6.49
CA LEU A 591 -10.66 10.35 -7.37
C LEU A 591 -9.61 11.46 -7.55
N GLY A 592 -8.42 11.34 -6.94
CA GLY A 592 -7.35 12.33 -7.03
C GLY A 592 -7.55 13.54 -6.10
N VAL A 593 -8.48 13.47 -5.15
CA VAL A 593 -8.68 14.53 -4.15
C VAL A 593 -7.55 14.51 -3.14
N SER A 594 -6.90 15.66 -2.91
CA SER A 594 -5.88 15.79 -1.87
C SER A 594 -6.47 15.52 -0.49
N LEU A 595 -5.87 14.58 0.23
CA LEU A 595 -6.29 14.23 1.60
C LEU A 595 -5.72 15.19 2.65
N VAL A 596 -4.79 16.09 2.29
CA VAL A 596 -4.11 16.96 3.28
C VAL A 596 -5.11 17.81 4.08
N PRO A 597 -6.10 18.50 3.47
CA PRO A 597 -7.08 19.27 4.24
C PRO A 597 -7.95 18.39 5.13
N LEU A 598 -8.35 17.21 4.64
CA LEU A 598 -9.16 16.23 5.37
C LEU A 598 -8.39 15.67 6.58
N LEU A 599 -7.14 15.25 6.38
CA LEU A 599 -6.26 14.75 7.43
C LEU A 599 -5.95 15.84 8.46
N THR A 600 -5.78 17.08 8.02
CA THR A 600 -5.59 18.23 8.92
C THR A 600 -6.82 18.44 9.79
N GLY A 601 -8.02 18.43 9.20
CA GLY A 601 -9.29 18.55 9.93
C GLY A 601 -9.52 17.39 10.92
N VAL A 602 -9.28 16.16 10.48
CA VAL A 602 -9.34 14.96 11.35
C VAL A 602 -8.29 15.03 12.46
N GLY A 603 -7.09 15.52 12.18
CA GLY A 603 -6.02 15.69 13.16
C GLY A 603 -6.39 16.68 14.26
N ILE A 604 -6.92 17.86 13.88
CA ILE A 604 -7.40 18.88 14.83
C ILE A 604 -8.60 18.35 15.63
N GLY A 605 -9.57 17.71 14.96
CA GLY A 605 -10.73 17.11 15.62
C GLY A 605 -10.35 15.98 16.58
N GLY A 606 -9.40 15.13 16.19
CA GLY A 606 -8.86 14.05 17.01
C GLY A 606 -8.13 14.57 18.24
N LEU A 607 -7.34 15.65 18.10
CA LEU A 607 -6.71 16.32 19.23
C LEU A 607 -7.75 16.86 20.22
N ALA A 608 -8.82 17.51 19.73
CA ALA A 608 -9.88 18.00 20.60
C ALA A 608 -10.57 16.86 21.37
N ILE A 609 -10.87 15.73 20.70
CA ILE A 609 -11.44 14.54 21.35
C ILE A 609 -10.48 13.96 22.39
N ALA A 610 -9.18 13.87 22.08
CA ALA A 610 -8.17 13.36 23.01
C ALA A 610 -8.05 14.23 24.26
N LEU A 611 -8.08 15.56 24.11
CA LEU A 611 -8.09 16.50 25.23
C LEU A 611 -9.36 16.36 26.08
N ALA A 612 -10.53 16.16 25.46
CA ALA A 612 -11.78 15.93 26.19
C ALA A 612 -11.80 14.57 26.91
N ALA A 613 -11.19 13.54 26.33
CA ALA A 613 -11.12 12.19 26.89
C ALA A 613 -10.07 12.04 28.00
N ARG A 614 -9.13 12.99 28.12
CA ARG A 614 -8.00 12.94 29.06
C ARG A 614 -8.40 12.54 30.50
N PRO A 615 -9.41 13.14 31.16
CA PRO A 615 -9.77 12.75 32.54
C PRO A 615 -10.27 11.30 32.63
N THR A 616 -10.91 10.79 31.57
CA THR A 616 -11.36 9.39 31.56
C THR A 616 -10.17 8.44 31.52
N ILE A 617 -9.16 8.75 30.70
CA ILE A 617 -7.93 7.96 30.57
C ILE A 617 -7.13 8.00 31.87
N GLU A 618 -6.98 9.17 32.50
CA GLU A 618 -6.29 9.33 33.79
C GLU A 618 -6.91 8.43 34.88
N ASN A 619 -8.23 8.32 34.94
CA ASN A 619 -8.91 7.43 35.88
C ASN A 619 -8.70 5.94 35.57
N ILE A 620 -8.64 5.54 34.29
CA ILE A 620 -8.35 4.15 33.90
C ILE A 620 -6.92 3.78 34.29
N ILE A 621 -5.95 4.66 34.00
CA ILE A 621 -4.55 4.47 34.38
C ILE A 621 -4.41 4.40 35.91
N GLY A 622 -5.09 5.28 36.65
CA GLY A 622 -5.11 5.24 38.11
C GLY A 622 -5.64 3.90 38.63
N SER A 623 -6.70 3.36 38.03
CA SER A 623 -7.24 2.04 38.39
C SER A 623 -6.24 0.90 38.17
N PHE A 624 -5.52 0.96 37.05
CA PHE A 624 -4.49 -0.03 36.70
C PHE A 624 -3.32 0.02 37.68
N MET A 625 -2.85 1.22 38.04
CA MET A 625 -1.80 1.41 39.05
C MET A 625 -2.23 0.87 40.43
N ILE A 626 -3.44 1.16 40.88
CA ILE A 626 -3.99 0.62 42.14
C ILE A 626 -4.01 -0.91 42.11
N PHE A 627 -4.37 -1.52 40.98
CA PHE A 627 -4.41 -2.97 40.84
C PHE A 627 -3.01 -3.62 40.84
N LEU A 628 -2.02 -2.96 40.22
CA LEU A 628 -0.64 -3.45 40.18
C LEU A 628 0.08 -3.28 41.52
N ASP A 629 0.10 -2.07 42.06
CA ASP A 629 0.88 -1.72 43.25
C ASP A 629 0.18 -2.16 44.54
N LYS A 630 -1.15 -2.33 44.50
CA LYS A 630 -2.01 -2.72 45.63
C LYS A 630 -1.68 -2.00 46.95
N PRO A 631 -1.63 -0.65 46.95
CA PRO A 631 -1.40 0.14 48.16
C PRO A 631 -2.47 -0.14 49.24
N TYR A 632 -3.68 -0.50 48.80
CA TYR A 632 -4.78 -0.98 49.62
C TYR A 632 -5.62 -2.02 48.86
N GLN A 633 -6.51 -2.71 49.56
CA GLN A 633 -7.43 -3.72 49.01
C GLN A 633 -8.85 -3.50 49.51
N VAL A 634 -9.82 -4.09 48.80
CA VAL A 634 -11.22 -4.12 49.26
C VAL A 634 -11.29 -4.76 50.65
N GLY A 635 -12.03 -4.13 51.55
CA GLY A 635 -12.17 -4.51 52.96
C GLY A 635 -11.16 -3.83 53.91
N GLN A 636 -10.12 -3.17 53.41
CA GLN A 636 -9.18 -2.44 54.26
C GLN A 636 -9.68 -1.03 54.58
N ARG A 637 -9.47 -0.59 55.83
CA ARG A 637 -9.69 0.80 56.25
C ARG A 637 -8.52 1.66 55.80
N VAL A 638 -8.83 2.75 55.13
CA VAL A 638 -7.88 3.72 54.61
C VAL A 638 -8.29 5.13 55.03
N ASN A 639 -7.30 6.00 55.18
CA ASN A 639 -7.52 7.44 55.27
C ASN A 639 -6.89 8.10 54.05
N VAL A 640 -7.70 8.80 53.28
CA VAL A 640 -7.31 9.44 52.02
C VAL A 640 -8.08 10.74 51.85
N LEU A 641 -7.39 11.85 51.58
CA LEU A 641 -8.03 13.18 51.45
C LEU A 641 -8.90 13.58 52.66
N GLY A 642 -8.51 13.15 53.86
CA GLY A 642 -9.28 13.36 55.09
C GLY A 642 -10.56 12.51 55.20
N GLN A 643 -10.75 11.55 54.29
CA GLN A 643 -11.85 10.60 54.30
C GLN A 643 -11.36 9.29 54.92
N ASP A 644 -11.77 9.03 56.16
CA ASP A 644 -11.47 7.80 56.89
C ASP A 644 -12.61 6.79 56.77
N GLY A 645 -12.32 5.63 56.18
CA GLY A 645 -13.34 4.62 55.91
C GLY A 645 -12.80 3.32 55.30
N THR A 646 -13.70 2.36 55.10
CA THR A 646 -13.38 1.03 54.54
C THR A 646 -13.62 1.01 53.04
N VAL A 647 -12.67 0.47 52.28
CA VAL A 647 -12.80 0.32 50.82
C VAL A 647 -13.84 -0.78 50.51
N GLU A 648 -14.94 -0.42 49.83
CA GLU A 648 -15.99 -1.37 49.44
C GLU A 648 -15.77 -1.97 48.05
N SER A 649 -15.32 -1.17 47.09
CA SER A 649 -15.07 -1.65 45.73
C SER A 649 -14.10 -0.73 44.98
N ILE A 650 -13.29 -1.33 44.11
CA ILE A 650 -12.39 -0.63 43.20
C ILE A 650 -12.94 -0.83 41.79
N GLY A 651 -13.54 0.21 41.22
CA GLY A 651 -14.06 0.20 39.86
C GLY A 651 -13.03 0.68 38.84
N LEU A 652 -13.42 0.75 37.56
CA LEU A 652 -12.56 1.23 36.45
C LEU A 652 -12.32 2.75 36.44
N ARG A 653 -13.18 3.53 37.13
CA ARG A 653 -13.08 5.01 37.16
C ARG A 653 -12.91 5.57 38.58
N SER A 654 -13.40 4.85 39.57
CA SER A 654 -13.46 5.33 40.94
C SER A 654 -13.39 4.19 41.95
N THR A 655 -12.85 4.49 43.12
CA THR A 655 -12.89 3.63 44.31
C THR A 655 -14.02 4.11 45.21
N LYS A 656 -14.83 3.17 45.73
CA LYS A 656 -15.90 3.47 46.67
C LYS A 656 -15.43 3.17 48.09
N VAL A 657 -15.51 4.17 48.97
CA VAL A 657 -15.07 4.09 50.38
C VAL A 657 -16.27 4.38 51.28
N ARG A 658 -16.57 3.48 52.20
CA ARG A 658 -17.58 3.64 53.24
C ARG A 658 -16.95 4.32 54.45
N LEU A 659 -17.32 5.58 54.68
CA LEU A 659 -16.84 6.33 55.83
C LEU A 659 -17.33 5.71 57.14
N LEU A 660 -16.61 5.98 58.23
CA LEU A 660 -17.04 5.56 59.58
C LEU A 660 -18.40 6.17 59.99
N THR A 661 -18.82 7.26 59.35
CA THR A 661 -20.15 7.87 59.50
C THR A 661 -21.25 7.11 58.76
N GLY A 662 -20.91 6.10 57.95
CA GLY A 662 -21.85 5.30 57.14
C GLY A 662 -22.06 5.77 55.70
N HIS A 663 -21.58 6.97 55.32
CA HIS A 663 -21.71 7.48 53.96
C HIS A 663 -20.82 6.73 52.96
N LEU A 664 -21.29 6.55 51.73
CA LEU A 664 -20.51 5.97 50.63
C LEU A 664 -19.94 7.07 49.76
N THR A 665 -18.62 7.25 49.80
CA THR A 665 -17.91 8.24 49.00
C THR A 665 -17.29 7.58 47.78
N SER A 666 -17.51 8.15 46.60
CA SER A 666 -16.87 7.71 45.34
C SER A 666 -15.73 8.67 45.01
N ILE A 667 -14.50 8.15 45.05
CA ILE A 667 -13.28 8.93 44.81
C ILE A 667 -12.71 8.52 43.45
N PRO A 668 -12.46 9.47 42.52
CA PRO A 668 -11.81 9.19 41.24
C PRO A 668 -10.47 8.46 41.42
N ASN A 669 -10.21 7.45 40.60
CA ASN A 669 -9.00 6.64 40.73
C ASN A 669 -7.74 7.41 40.38
N GLU A 670 -7.82 8.43 39.52
CA GLU A 670 -6.71 9.36 39.27
C GLU A 670 -6.25 10.03 40.59
N LYS A 671 -7.19 10.38 41.48
CA LYS A 671 -6.89 11.02 42.75
C LYS A 671 -6.36 10.00 43.75
N MET A 672 -6.99 8.83 43.83
CA MET A 672 -6.55 7.75 44.74
C MET A 672 -5.12 7.29 44.45
N ALA A 673 -4.69 7.31 43.18
CA ALA A 673 -3.33 6.93 42.78
C ALA A 673 -2.31 8.08 42.92
N ALA A 674 -2.77 9.33 42.93
CA ALA A 674 -1.88 10.50 42.92
C ALA A 674 -1.57 11.08 44.32
N VAL A 675 -2.35 10.73 45.33
CA VAL A 675 -2.22 11.28 46.69
C VAL A 675 -1.74 10.24 47.69
N GLU A 676 -1.24 10.70 48.84
CA GLU A 676 -0.87 9.83 49.95
C GLU A 676 -2.10 9.09 50.49
N VAL A 677 -1.95 7.78 50.71
CA VAL A 677 -3.00 6.92 51.27
C VAL A 677 -2.46 6.22 52.50
N GLU A 678 -3.04 6.52 53.66
CA GLU A 678 -2.72 5.82 54.90
C GLU A 678 -3.54 4.54 54.98
N ASN A 679 -2.90 3.38 54.84
CA ASN A 679 -3.56 2.08 54.98
C ASN A 679 -3.61 1.65 56.45
N ILE A 680 -4.64 2.10 57.16
CA ILE A 680 -4.90 1.77 58.56
C ILE A 680 -5.08 0.25 58.72
N GLY A 681 -5.70 -0.42 57.74
CA GLY A 681 -5.93 -1.87 57.75
C GLY A 681 -4.66 -2.73 57.70
N ARG A 682 -3.53 -2.17 57.27
CA ARG A 682 -2.21 -2.87 57.24
C ARG A 682 -1.26 -2.46 58.37
N ARG A 683 -1.67 -1.56 59.29
CA ARG A 683 -0.78 -1.10 60.37
C ARG A 683 -0.37 -2.30 61.25
N PRO A 684 0.91 -2.43 61.67
CA PRO A 684 1.37 -3.55 62.48
C PRO A 684 1.05 -3.42 63.98
N HIS A 685 0.90 -2.19 64.47
CA HIS A 685 0.68 -1.87 65.88
C HIS A 685 0.00 -0.50 66.02
N ILE A 686 -0.56 -0.21 67.19
CA ILE A 686 -1.03 1.13 67.57
C ILE A 686 0.00 1.76 68.49
N ARG A 687 0.64 2.85 68.05
CA ARG A 687 1.56 3.61 68.88
C ARG A 687 0.77 4.54 69.79
N ARG A 688 0.87 4.32 71.10
CA ARG A 688 0.40 5.28 72.10
C ARG A 688 1.55 6.17 72.53
N ARG A 689 1.30 7.48 72.54
CA ARG A 689 2.20 8.49 73.10
C ARG A 689 1.35 9.42 73.96
N PHE A 690 1.70 9.55 75.22
CA PHE A 690 1.02 10.46 76.15
C PHE A 690 2.01 11.01 77.17
N SER A 691 1.70 12.18 77.72
CA SER A 691 2.49 12.81 78.77
C SER A 691 1.70 12.81 80.06
N ILE A 692 2.37 12.44 81.15
CA ILE A 692 1.85 12.50 82.51
C ILE A 692 2.42 13.76 83.15
N THR A 693 1.55 14.62 83.66
CA THR A 693 1.93 15.92 84.23
C THR A 693 1.89 15.83 85.75
N ILE A 694 3.01 16.12 86.41
CA ILE A 694 3.13 16.18 87.88
C ILE A 694 3.50 17.60 88.33
N THR A 695 3.21 17.94 89.59
CA THR A 695 3.38 19.31 90.10
C THR A 695 4.85 19.70 90.29
N TYR A 696 5.15 20.99 90.22
CA TYR A 696 6.52 21.54 90.37
C TYR A 696 7.14 21.37 91.75
N ASP A 697 6.30 21.22 92.78
CA ASP A 697 6.73 20.92 94.15
C ASP A 697 7.05 19.44 94.36
N THR A 698 6.90 18.59 93.32
CA THR A 698 7.32 17.19 93.39
C THR A 698 8.85 17.09 93.46
N PRO A 699 9.42 16.57 94.56
CA PRO A 699 10.86 16.51 94.73
C PRO A 699 11.50 15.42 93.82
N PRO A 700 12.80 15.54 93.47
CA PRO A 700 13.45 14.65 92.49
C PRO A 700 13.38 13.15 92.80
N ASP A 701 13.38 12.77 94.07
CA ASP A 701 13.19 11.39 94.54
C ASP A 701 11.81 10.84 94.19
N LYS A 702 10.75 11.64 94.33
CA LYS A 702 9.40 11.27 93.87
C LYS A 702 9.28 11.21 92.35
N ILE A 703 10.02 12.04 91.61
CA ILE A 703 10.10 11.94 90.14
C ILE A 703 10.73 10.60 89.74
N ASN A 704 11.83 10.20 90.38
CA ASN A 704 12.45 8.89 90.15
C ASN A 704 11.50 7.75 90.50
N ARG A 705 10.76 7.86 91.62
CA ARG A 705 9.74 6.88 92.01
C ARG A 705 8.60 6.79 90.99
N ALA A 706 8.13 7.92 90.44
CA ALA A 706 7.15 7.94 89.35
C ALA A 706 7.64 7.16 88.13
N LEU A 707 8.91 7.36 87.73
CA LEU A 707 9.52 6.65 86.61
C LEU A 707 9.62 5.14 86.88
N GLU A 708 9.95 4.73 88.10
CA GLU A 708 9.97 3.31 88.51
C GLU A 708 8.59 2.68 88.46
N ILE A 709 7.58 3.33 89.04
CA ILE A 709 6.19 2.86 89.02
C ILE A 709 5.70 2.68 87.59
N LEU A 710 6.02 3.62 86.70
CA LEU A 710 5.65 3.49 85.29
C LEU A 710 6.35 2.30 84.63
N ARG A 711 7.62 2.03 84.95
CA ARG A 711 8.32 0.84 84.45
C ARG A 711 7.67 -0.45 84.96
N GLU A 712 7.28 -0.49 86.23
CA GLU A 712 6.57 -1.61 86.84
C GLU A 712 5.19 -1.84 86.18
N ILE A 713 4.41 -0.76 85.98
CA ILE A 713 3.08 -0.81 85.36
C ILE A 713 3.17 -1.33 83.93
N LEU A 714 4.24 -1.01 83.19
CA LEU A 714 4.42 -1.43 81.80
C LEU A 714 5.15 -2.78 81.66
N ALA A 715 5.70 -3.35 82.73
CA ALA A 715 6.42 -4.62 82.69
C ALA A 715 5.47 -5.82 82.55
N VAL A 716 6.04 -6.95 82.11
CA VAL A 716 5.41 -8.28 82.25
C VAL A 716 6.06 -8.93 83.46
N PRO A 717 5.31 -9.34 84.51
CA PRO A 717 5.87 -10.07 85.64
C PRO A 717 6.53 -11.37 85.17
N GLU A 718 7.73 -11.69 85.68
CA GLU A 718 8.33 -13.00 85.45
C GLU A 718 7.46 -14.07 86.13
N VAL A 719 6.92 -15.01 85.36
CA VAL A 719 6.23 -16.18 85.89
C VAL A 719 7.30 -17.14 86.41
N PRO A 720 7.31 -17.52 87.70
CA PRO A 720 8.25 -18.53 88.19
C PRO A 720 8.04 -19.85 87.43
N PRO A 721 9.10 -20.60 87.09
CA PRO A 721 8.93 -21.91 86.46
C PRO A 721 8.09 -22.81 87.37
N LEU A 722 7.05 -23.43 86.82
CA LEU A 722 6.22 -24.42 87.53
C LEU A 722 7.12 -25.55 88.04
N GLN A 723 7.12 -25.77 89.36
CA GLN A 723 7.78 -26.94 89.96
C GLN A 723 7.01 -28.20 89.55
N THR A 724 7.67 -29.11 88.84
CA THR A 724 7.14 -30.43 88.52
C THR A 724 7.08 -31.28 89.79
N THR A 725 5.89 -31.52 90.33
CA THR A 725 5.67 -32.61 91.28
C THR A 725 5.33 -33.88 90.51
N ASP A 726 6.22 -34.87 90.60
CA ASP A 726 6.03 -36.22 90.09
C ASP A 726 4.87 -36.92 90.80
N GLY A 727 3.95 -37.49 90.01
CA GLY A 727 3.08 -38.58 90.43
C GLY A 727 1.59 -38.25 90.63
N ALA A 728 0.79 -38.50 89.59
CA ALA A 728 -0.46 -39.26 89.70
C ALA A 728 -1.05 -39.48 88.29
N GLU A 729 -0.90 -40.71 87.80
CA GLU A 729 -1.67 -41.26 86.70
C GLU A 729 -3.16 -41.39 87.09
N ASN A 730 -4.01 -41.30 86.06
CA ASN A 730 -5.42 -41.69 86.00
C ASN A 730 -6.44 -40.69 86.58
N LEU A 731 -7.12 -39.98 85.66
CA LEU A 731 -8.57 -40.06 85.47
C LEU A 731 -8.94 -39.49 84.09
N ALA A 732 -9.78 -40.24 83.39
CA ALA A 732 -10.25 -40.01 82.04
C ALA A 732 -11.30 -38.89 81.94
N ASP A 733 -11.55 -38.49 80.69
CA ASP A 733 -12.83 -37.97 80.19
C ASP A 733 -13.37 -36.67 80.82
N THR A 734 -12.94 -35.53 80.28
CA THR A 734 -13.79 -34.38 79.90
C THR A 734 -12.93 -33.28 79.26
N ALA A 735 -12.59 -33.46 77.98
CA ALA A 735 -11.97 -32.40 77.18
C ALA A 735 -13.07 -31.59 76.48
N THR A 736 -13.45 -30.46 77.06
CA THR A 736 -13.88 -29.21 76.38
C THR A 736 -14.12 -28.16 77.46
N ASN A 737 -13.04 -27.59 77.97
CA ASN A 737 -13.01 -26.22 78.46
C ASN A 737 -11.59 -25.74 78.16
N GLU A 738 -11.45 -25.05 77.02
CA GLU A 738 -10.24 -24.32 76.69
C GLU A 738 -9.99 -23.34 77.84
N THR A 739 -8.90 -23.62 78.55
CA THR A 739 -8.32 -22.75 79.55
C THR A 739 -7.76 -21.55 78.79
N GLU A 740 -8.46 -20.43 78.90
CA GLU A 740 -7.96 -19.11 78.53
C GLU A 740 -6.66 -18.92 79.34
N HIS A 741 -5.53 -19.05 78.65
CA HIS A 741 -4.23 -18.78 79.25
C HIS A 741 -4.22 -17.27 79.50
N ASP A 742 -4.47 -16.86 80.76
CA ASP A 742 -4.43 -15.47 81.23
C ASP A 742 -3.04 -14.88 80.96
N THR A 743 -2.84 -14.42 79.74
CA THR A 743 -1.64 -13.74 79.30
C THR A 743 -1.70 -12.33 79.86
N HIS A 744 -0.62 -11.92 80.54
CA HIS A 744 -0.60 -10.61 81.18
C HIS A 744 -0.90 -9.50 80.15
N PRO A 745 -1.75 -8.49 80.48
CA PRO A 745 -2.15 -7.44 79.52
C PRO A 745 -0.99 -6.73 78.82
N ASN A 746 0.17 -6.65 79.47
CA ASN A 746 1.37 -6.03 78.90
C ASN A 746 2.19 -6.91 77.94
N GLN A 747 1.82 -8.17 77.71
CA GLN A 747 2.45 -8.96 76.64
C GLN A 747 2.25 -8.30 75.27
N ALA A 748 1.10 -7.65 75.06
CA ALA A 748 0.77 -6.91 73.85
C ALA A 748 1.72 -5.71 73.56
N ILE A 749 2.41 -5.18 74.57
CA ILE A 749 3.26 -3.98 74.46
C ILE A 749 4.76 -4.23 74.65
N ASN A 750 5.16 -5.42 75.11
CA ASN A 750 6.57 -5.77 75.39
C ASN A 750 7.17 -6.63 74.29
N GLN A 751 7.23 -6.08 73.07
CA GLN A 751 7.94 -6.71 71.96
C GLN A 751 9.42 -6.35 71.97
N PRO A 752 10.33 -7.29 71.62
CA PRO A 752 11.77 -7.03 71.57
C PRO A 752 12.15 -5.81 70.70
N ASP A 753 11.46 -5.63 69.58
CA ASP A 753 11.76 -4.55 68.62
C ASP A 753 11.20 -3.18 69.03
N PHE A 754 10.16 -3.15 69.88
CA PHE A 754 9.44 -1.93 70.27
C PHE A 754 9.11 -1.92 71.78
N PRO A 755 10.12 -1.91 72.67
CA PRO A 755 9.87 -1.90 74.11
C PRO A 755 9.29 -0.55 74.57
N PRO A 756 8.45 -0.53 75.63
CA PRO A 756 7.94 0.71 76.20
C PRO A 756 9.07 1.68 76.59
N ARG A 757 8.86 2.96 76.34
CA ARG A 757 9.81 4.04 76.66
C ARG A 757 9.17 5.02 77.62
N ILE A 758 9.87 5.33 78.69
CA ILE A 758 9.47 6.29 79.71
C ILE A 758 10.64 7.23 79.98
N GLY A 759 10.37 8.51 80.11
CA GLY A 759 11.37 9.50 80.54
C GLY A 759 10.72 10.80 81.00
N PHE A 760 11.39 11.49 81.93
CA PHE A 760 11.11 12.90 82.20
C PHE A 760 11.58 13.70 80.98
N ASP A 761 10.66 14.31 80.23
CA ASP A 761 10.95 14.89 78.91
C ASP A 761 11.08 16.41 78.93
N GLU A 762 10.19 17.10 79.66
CA GLU A 762 10.04 18.55 79.57
C GLU A 762 9.58 19.20 80.89
N PHE A 763 10.10 20.41 81.13
CA PHE A 763 9.53 21.37 82.09
C PHE A 763 8.51 22.25 81.34
N ASN A 764 7.23 22.22 81.73
CA ASN A 764 6.17 23.00 81.10
C ASN A 764 5.76 24.20 81.98
N ALA A 765 4.93 25.12 81.50
CA ALA A 765 4.58 26.35 82.24
C ALA A 765 4.00 26.10 83.66
N ASP A 766 3.37 24.96 83.87
CA ASP A 766 2.55 24.60 85.02
C ASP A 766 2.79 23.15 85.52
N SER A 767 3.64 22.37 84.84
CA SER A 767 3.89 20.97 85.16
C SER A 767 5.30 20.48 84.84
N LEU A 768 5.69 19.40 85.51
CA LEU A 768 6.81 18.53 85.13
C LEU A 768 6.24 17.37 84.29
N ASN A 769 6.72 17.18 83.07
CA ASN A 769 6.16 16.20 82.14
C ASN A 769 6.98 14.91 82.10
N ILE A 770 6.29 13.78 82.23
CA ILE A 770 6.83 12.44 82.01
C ILE A 770 6.21 11.87 80.74
N LEU A 771 7.04 11.65 79.73
CA LEU A 771 6.65 11.04 78.46
C LEU A 771 6.57 9.52 78.58
N VAL A 772 5.46 8.95 78.13
CA VAL A 772 5.27 7.51 78.00
C VAL A 772 4.92 7.16 76.56
N ILE A 773 5.67 6.22 75.98
CA ILE A 773 5.45 5.69 74.62
C ILE A 773 5.44 4.16 74.68
N TYR A 774 4.41 3.53 74.11
CA TYR A 774 4.37 2.08 73.89
C TYR A 774 3.61 1.73 72.61
N TRP A 775 3.78 0.50 72.14
CA TRP A 775 3.21 0.01 70.88
C TRP A 775 2.35 -1.22 71.14
N TYR A 776 1.03 -1.10 70.95
CA TYR A 776 0.07 -2.18 71.20
C TYR A 776 -0.11 -3.09 69.99
N ARG A 777 -0.05 -4.41 70.21
CA ARG A 777 -0.25 -5.46 69.18
C ARG A 777 -1.07 -6.63 69.76
N PRO A 778 -2.03 -7.21 69.00
CA PRO A 778 -2.43 -6.84 67.64
C PRO A 778 -3.07 -5.45 67.56
N PRO A 779 -3.09 -4.81 66.38
CA PRO A 779 -3.53 -3.41 66.20
C PRO A 779 -5.05 -3.26 66.22
N ASP A 780 -5.74 -4.04 67.06
CA ASP A 780 -7.16 -3.86 67.34
C ASP A 780 -7.36 -2.58 68.16
N TYR A 781 -8.30 -1.75 67.73
CA TYR A 781 -8.49 -0.43 68.33
C TYR A 781 -9.19 -0.50 69.69
N TRP A 782 -10.14 -1.42 69.86
CA TRP A 782 -10.92 -1.53 71.08
C TRP A 782 -10.13 -2.24 72.17
N ASP A 783 -9.42 -3.32 71.84
CA ASP A 783 -8.51 -3.98 72.80
C ASP A 783 -7.41 -3.02 73.28
N TYR A 784 -6.87 -2.21 72.36
CA TYR A 784 -5.93 -1.15 72.69
C TYR A 784 -6.52 -0.12 73.66
N LEU A 785 -7.78 0.28 73.45
CA LEU A 785 -8.44 1.29 74.28
C LEU A 785 -8.70 0.75 75.70
N ASP A 786 -9.09 -0.52 75.81
CA ASP A 786 -9.27 -1.20 77.09
C ASP A 786 -7.94 -1.32 77.84
N HIS A 787 -6.87 -1.74 77.15
CA HIS A 787 -5.51 -1.76 77.70
C HIS A 787 -5.04 -0.37 78.14
N ALA A 788 -5.31 0.65 77.32
CA ALA A 788 -4.96 2.03 77.63
C ALA A 788 -5.68 2.55 78.88
N THR A 789 -6.96 2.18 79.04
CA THR A 789 -7.77 2.49 80.22
C THR A 789 -7.21 1.81 81.46
N TRP A 790 -6.87 0.53 81.37
CA TRP A 790 -6.24 -0.23 82.45
C TRP A 790 -4.92 0.42 82.90
N ILE A 791 -4.04 0.81 81.97
CA ILE A 791 -2.80 1.54 82.30
C ILE A 791 -3.11 2.85 83.04
N ASN A 792 -4.06 3.65 82.57
CA ASN A 792 -4.37 4.93 83.19
C ASN A 792 -4.85 4.78 84.64
N LEU A 793 -5.66 3.76 84.90
CA LEU A 793 -6.14 3.46 86.25
C LEU A 793 -5.00 3.02 87.18
N GLN A 794 -4.09 2.16 86.70
CA GLN A 794 -2.91 1.75 87.45
C GLN A 794 -1.98 2.93 87.78
N ILE A 795 -1.77 3.84 86.82
CA ILE A 795 -0.97 5.05 87.04
C ILE A 795 -1.63 5.91 88.13
N LYS A 796 -2.94 6.15 88.01
CA LYS A 796 -3.68 7.00 88.96
C LYS A 796 -3.64 6.42 90.36
N GLU A 797 -3.88 5.13 90.51
CA GLU A 797 -3.88 4.42 91.80
C GLU A 797 -2.50 4.48 92.47
N ARG A 798 -1.44 4.12 91.75
CA ARG A 798 -0.09 4.03 92.31
C ARG A 798 0.55 5.40 92.57
N PHE A 799 0.28 6.40 91.73
CA PHE A 799 0.78 7.76 91.97
C PHE A 799 0.13 8.37 93.22
N ASN A 800 -1.18 8.19 93.40
CA ASN A 800 -1.87 8.65 94.61
C ASN A 800 -1.32 7.95 95.87
N ALA A 801 -0.99 6.65 95.80
CA ALA A 801 -0.44 5.90 96.93
C ALA A 801 0.93 6.42 97.41
N GLU A 802 1.75 6.97 96.51
CA GLU A 802 3.04 7.60 96.82
C GLU A 802 2.93 9.12 97.08
N GLY A 803 1.72 9.67 97.04
CA GLY A 803 1.47 11.12 97.15
C GLY A 803 2.14 11.92 96.04
N ILE A 804 2.05 11.44 94.79
CA ILE A 804 2.50 12.14 93.58
C ILE A 804 1.26 12.76 92.94
N ASP A 805 1.16 14.08 93.05
CA ASP A 805 0.00 14.81 92.57
C ASP A 805 0.11 15.16 91.09
N PHE A 806 -1.02 15.04 90.39
CA PHE A 806 -1.11 15.44 88.99
C PHE A 806 -1.21 16.96 88.91
N ALA A 807 -0.47 17.55 87.99
CA ALA A 807 -0.52 18.99 87.78
C ALA A 807 -1.83 19.41 87.11
N PHE A 808 -2.44 20.45 87.67
CA PHE A 808 -3.49 21.23 87.03
C PHE A 808 -2.88 22.53 86.48
N PRO A 809 -3.52 23.18 85.49
CA PRO A 809 -3.14 24.51 85.07
C PRO A 809 -3.04 25.48 86.24
N THR A 810 -1.83 26.00 86.46
CA THR A 810 -1.50 26.87 87.61
C THR A 810 -1.26 28.30 87.14
N GLN A 811 -1.80 29.26 87.86
CA GLN A 811 -1.59 30.69 87.62
C GLN A 811 -1.18 31.39 88.91
N THR A 812 -0.25 32.33 88.80
CA THR A 812 0.07 33.25 89.90
C THR A 812 -0.70 34.55 89.69
N LEU A 813 -1.70 34.80 90.53
CA LEU A 813 -2.50 36.03 90.52
C LEU A 813 -1.92 37.03 91.52
N HIS A 814 -1.39 38.14 91.02
CA HIS A 814 -1.00 39.27 91.87
C HIS A 814 -2.19 40.21 92.05
N LEU A 815 -2.63 40.40 93.29
CA LEU A 815 -3.76 41.28 93.63
C LEU A 815 -3.26 42.71 93.87
N ALA A 816 -3.95 43.70 93.32
CA ALA A 816 -3.61 45.11 93.52
C ALA A 816 -3.82 45.50 95.00
N GLY A 817 -2.75 45.99 95.65
CA GLY A 817 -2.77 46.43 97.05
C GLY A 817 -2.16 45.45 98.07
N ASP A 818 -1.55 44.34 97.64
CA ASP A 818 -0.77 43.46 98.54
C ASP A 818 0.52 44.15 99.02
N GLU A 819 0.55 44.61 100.28
CA GLU A 819 1.71 45.28 100.89
C GLU A 819 2.99 44.43 100.88
N ASN A 820 2.86 43.09 100.83
CA ASN A 820 4.00 42.18 100.81
C ASN A 820 4.56 41.95 99.39
N ARG A 821 3.81 42.29 98.34
CA ARG A 821 4.20 42.11 96.92
C ARG A 821 3.66 43.28 96.06
N PRO A 822 4.22 44.50 96.21
CA PRO A 822 3.77 45.66 95.47
C PRO A 822 3.91 45.45 93.96
N LEU A 823 2.81 45.57 93.23
CA LEU A 823 2.78 45.56 91.78
C LEU A 823 3.10 46.97 91.26
N ASP A 824 4.27 47.16 90.66
CA ASP A 824 4.56 48.38 89.89
C ASP A 824 3.91 48.24 88.51
N VAL A 825 2.65 48.67 88.41
CA VAL A 825 1.92 48.70 87.15
C VAL A 825 2.38 49.94 86.39
N GLY A 826 3.45 49.80 85.60
CA GLY A 826 3.88 50.84 84.66
C GLY A 826 2.69 51.34 83.83
N GLN A 827 2.40 52.64 83.92
CA GLN A 827 1.30 53.24 83.17
C GLN A 827 1.61 53.24 81.67
N ARG A 828 0.89 52.36 80.95
CA ARG A 828 0.63 52.27 79.50
C ARG A 828 1.78 51.87 78.58
#